data_AF-A0A452TA41-F1
#
_entry.id   AF-A0A452TA41-F1
#
_cell.length_a   1.000
_cell.length_b   1.000
_cell.length_c   1.000
_cell.angle_alpha   90.00
_cell.angle_beta   90.00
_cell.angle_gamma   90.00
#
_symmetry.space_group_name_H-M   'P 1'
#
loop_
_entity.id
_entity.type
_entity.pdbx_description
1 polymer ?
#
loop_
_entity_poly.entity_id
_entity_poly.type
_entity_poly.pdbx_seq_one_letter_code
_entity_poly.pdbx_strand_id
1 'polypeptide(L)'
;DIPLPEGETSPPAPPLKQVLEMQCSFLLLTQSDNSLLSIDYSLSLLSHRFVSGLINQGKVEAFEKMLWRVCKGYTIVTYAELDEPLEDPETGEVIKWYVFLISFWGEQIGHKVKKICDCYHCHVYPYPNTAEERKEIQEGLNTRIQDLYTVLHKTEDYLRQVLCKAAESVYSHVIQVKKMKAIYHMLNMCSFDVTNKCLIAEVWCPEADLHDLRRALEQGSRESGATIPSFMNTIPTKETPPTLIRTNKFTEGFQNIVDAYGVGSYREVNPALFTIITFPFLFAVMFGDFGHGFVMFLFALLLVLNENHPRLNQSQEIMRMFFNGRYILLLMGLFSVYTGLIYNDCFSKSVNLFGSGWNVSAMYSSSHAPAEHSRVLQLDPSVPGVFQGPYPLGIDPIWNLATNRLTFLNSFKMKMSVILGIIHMTFGVILGIFNHLHFRKKFNIYLVSVPELLFMLCIFGYLIFMIVYKWLVYSAETSRVAPSILIEFINMFLFPASETNGLYSGQEHVQRLLLVVTALSVPVLFLGKPLFLLWLHNGRSCFGVSRVSTSLHVCLWGASGFNFGEILMTQVIHSIEYCLGCISNTASYLRLWALSLAHAQLSDVLWTMLVRVGLRVDTTYGVLLLLPVIALFAVLTIFILLIMEGLSAFLHAIRLHWVEFQNKFYVGAGTKFVPFSFRLLSSKFSDDVA
;
A
#
# COMPACT_ATOMS: atom_id res chain seq x y z
N ASP A 1 21.66 -20.06 33.61
CA ASP A 1 21.34 -20.18 35.04
C ASP A 1 22.14 -19.19 35.87
N ILE A 2 21.59 -17.98 36.01
CA ILE A 2 21.94 -17.01 37.06
C ILE A 2 20.57 -16.61 37.62
N PRO A 3 20.26 -16.81 38.91
CA PRO A 3 18.99 -16.41 39.45
C PRO A 3 18.98 -14.89 39.57
N LEU A 4 18.07 -14.23 38.84
CA LEU A 4 17.68 -12.86 39.14
C LEU A 4 16.92 -12.90 40.47
N PRO A 5 17.25 -12.03 41.45
CA PRO A 5 16.45 -11.94 42.65
C PRO A 5 15.07 -11.39 42.28
N GLU A 6 14.02 -12.11 42.66
CA GLU A 6 12.66 -11.62 42.67
C GLU A 6 12.61 -10.39 43.57
N GLY A 7 12.61 -9.20 42.97
CA GLY A 7 12.31 -7.97 43.67
C GLY A 7 10.84 -7.98 44.03
N GLU A 8 10.53 -8.22 45.30
CA GLU A 8 9.25 -7.83 45.88
C GLU A 8 9.02 -6.35 45.53
N THR A 9 8.07 -6.08 44.64
CA THR A 9 7.57 -4.73 44.39
C THR A 9 6.78 -4.31 45.62
N SER A 10 7.48 -3.80 46.63
CA SER A 10 6.88 -2.93 47.63
C SER A 10 6.22 -1.76 46.89
N PRO A 11 5.01 -1.32 47.27
CA PRO A 11 4.46 -0.07 46.74
C PRO A 11 5.50 1.04 46.94
N PRO A 12 5.68 1.95 45.96
CA PRO A 12 6.64 3.03 46.11
C PRO A 12 6.32 3.75 47.41
N ALA A 13 7.28 3.77 48.34
CA ALA A 13 7.16 4.63 49.50
C ALA A 13 6.89 6.05 48.98
N PRO A 14 5.90 6.78 49.54
CA PRO A 14 5.64 8.15 49.12
C PRO A 14 6.98 8.89 49.14
N PRO A 15 7.37 9.62 48.07
CA PRO A 15 8.65 10.29 48.02
C PRO A 15 8.76 11.16 49.26
N LEU A 16 9.62 10.75 50.19
CA LEU A 16 9.84 11.39 51.49
C LEU A 16 10.05 12.90 51.31
N LYS A 17 10.62 13.28 50.16
CA LYS A 17 10.74 14.63 49.63
C LYS A 17 9.42 15.41 49.60
N GLN A 18 8.40 14.93 48.88
CA GLN A 18 7.13 15.64 48.72
C GLN A 18 6.43 15.79 50.07
N VAL A 19 6.50 14.77 50.94
CA VAL A 19 5.94 14.81 52.30
C VAL A 19 6.61 15.90 53.16
N LEU A 20 7.94 16.05 53.04
CA LEU A 20 8.69 17.08 53.77
C LEU A 20 8.49 18.49 53.20
N GLU A 21 8.37 18.63 51.88
CA GLU A 21 8.03 19.90 51.22
C GLU A 21 6.62 20.35 51.58
N MET A 22 5.66 19.43 51.55
CA MET A 22 4.30 19.64 52.04
C MET A 22 4.28 20.13 53.49
N GLN A 23 5.09 19.52 54.36
CA GLN A 23 5.20 19.90 55.77
C GLN A 23 5.89 21.26 55.97
N CYS A 24 6.88 21.62 55.14
CA CYS A 24 7.57 22.90 55.22
C CYS A 24 6.72 24.06 54.67
N SER A 25 6.04 23.87 53.53
CA SER A 25 5.11 24.85 52.97
C SER A 25 3.90 25.06 53.88
N PHE A 26 3.44 24.00 54.55
CA PHE A 26 2.46 24.10 55.64
C PHE A 26 2.93 25.04 56.76
N LEU A 27 4.15 24.85 57.28
CA LEU A 27 4.70 25.71 58.34
C LEU A 27 4.88 27.16 57.88
N LEU A 28 5.33 27.39 56.65
CA LEU A 28 5.50 28.72 56.07
C LEU A 28 4.17 29.47 55.91
N LEU A 29 3.12 28.82 55.39
CA LEU A 29 1.80 29.42 55.24
C LEU A 29 1.17 29.79 56.59
N THR A 30 1.36 28.96 57.62
CA THR A 30 0.91 29.30 58.99
C THR A 30 1.66 30.48 59.62
N GLN A 31 2.82 30.87 59.06
CA GLN A 31 3.64 31.97 59.54
C GLN A 31 3.40 33.29 58.77
N SER A 32 3.02 33.22 57.49
CA SER A 32 2.76 34.40 56.64
C SER A 32 1.37 35.02 56.83
N ASP A 33 0.37 34.22 57.19
CA ASP A 33 -1.00 34.69 57.42
C ASP A 33 -1.14 35.33 58.82
N ASN A 34 -0.82 36.63 58.91
CA ASN A 34 -1.01 37.43 60.13
C ASN A 34 -2.46 37.46 60.67
N SER A 35 -3.44 37.04 59.87
CA SER A 35 -4.85 36.87 60.28
C SER A 35 -5.05 35.65 61.21
N LEU A 36 -4.29 34.57 61.04
CA LEU A 36 -4.35 33.37 61.89
C LEU A 36 -3.79 33.64 63.30
N LEU A 37 -2.75 34.47 63.39
CA LEU A 37 -2.13 34.93 64.65
C LEU A 37 -3.03 35.82 65.52
N SER A 38 -4.02 36.50 64.92
CA SER A 38 -4.95 37.36 65.67
C SER A 38 -5.93 36.58 66.56
N ILE A 39 -6.14 35.30 66.25
CA ILE A 39 -6.96 34.38 67.05
C ILE A 39 -6.15 33.79 68.21
N ASP A 40 -4.84 33.54 68.02
CA ASP A 40 -3.93 32.95 69.02
C ASP A 40 -3.82 33.78 70.30
N TYR A 41 -3.77 35.11 70.22
CA TYR A 41 -3.66 35.97 71.41
C TYR A 41 -4.92 36.01 72.28
N SER A 42 -6.09 35.65 71.73
CA SER A 42 -7.36 35.62 72.47
C SER A 42 -7.70 34.26 73.09
N LEU A 43 -6.98 33.19 72.69
CA LEU A 43 -7.29 31.80 73.02
C LEU A 43 -6.26 31.10 73.92
N SER A 44 -5.20 31.79 74.34
CA SER A 44 -4.15 31.25 75.23
C SER A 44 -4.61 30.93 76.67
N LEU A 45 -5.90 31.10 76.99
CA LEU A 45 -6.49 30.86 78.31
C LEU A 45 -7.32 29.56 78.41
N LEU A 46 -7.46 28.78 77.33
CA LEU A 46 -8.18 27.51 77.33
C LEU A 46 -7.34 26.39 76.71
N SER A 47 -7.33 25.20 77.33
CA SER A 47 -6.65 23.98 76.88
C SER A 47 -7.23 23.45 75.55
N HIS A 48 -6.98 24.14 74.45
CA HIS A 48 -7.30 23.70 73.11
C HIS A 48 -6.18 22.80 72.55
N ARG A 49 -6.57 21.74 71.83
CA ARG A 49 -5.64 20.90 71.05
C ARG A 49 -5.89 21.17 69.57
N PHE A 50 -4.82 21.15 68.79
CA PHE A 50 -4.85 21.40 67.34
C PHE A 50 -4.52 20.12 66.57
N VAL A 51 -5.17 19.94 65.42
CA VAL A 51 -4.82 18.96 64.40
C VAL A 51 -4.73 19.68 63.07
N SER A 52 -3.62 19.50 62.37
CA SER A 52 -3.37 20.08 61.06
C SER A 52 -3.08 19.00 60.02
N GLY A 53 -3.44 19.26 58.77
CA GLY A 53 -3.12 18.35 57.69
C GLY A 53 -3.39 18.95 56.31
N LEU A 54 -3.16 18.12 55.30
CA LEU A 54 -3.39 18.44 53.90
C LEU A 54 -4.56 17.62 53.35
N ILE A 55 -5.37 18.27 52.52
CA ILE A 55 -6.51 17.68 51.85
C ILE A 55 -6.57 18.12 50.38
N ASN A 56 -7.00 17.21 49.50
CA ASN A 56 -7.24 17.50 48.09
C ASN A 56 -8.47 18.43 47.93
N GLN A 57 -8.37 19.45 47.05
CA GLN A 57 -9.44 20.39 46.71
C GLN A 57 -10.81 19.73 46.49
N GLY A 58 -10.86 18.61 45.75
CA GLY A 58 -12.12 17.94 45.42
C GLY A 58 -12.86 17.33 46.62
N LYS A 59 -12.17 17.14 47.74
CA LYS A 59 -12.71 16.52 48.97
C LYS A 59 -13.04 17.53 50.08
N VAL A 60 -12.66 18.80 49.93
CA VAL A 60 -12.77 19.84 50.97
C VAL A 60 -14.22 20.03 51.42
N GLU A 61 -15.16 20.23 50.49
CA GLU A 61 -16.55 20.49 50.85
C GLU A 61 -17.22 19.30 51.56
N ALA A 62 -16.90 18.07 51.14
CA ALA A 62 -17.43 16.86 51.75
C ALA A 62 -16.88 16.65 53.16
N PHE A 63 -15.58 16.91 53.33
CA PHE A 63 -14.88 16.85 54.61
C PHE A 63 -15.46 17.84 55.63
N GLU A 64 -15.67 19.10 55.24
CA GLU A 64 -16.28 20.12 56.10
C GLU A 64 -17.69 19.73 56.56
N LYS A 65 -18.53 19.29 55.61
CA LYS A 65 -19.91 18.83 55.90
C LYS A 65 -19.91 17.63 56.86
N MET A 66 -18.96 16.70 56.71
CA MET A 66 -18.85 15.54 57.60
C MET A 66 -18.37 15.93 59.00
N LEU A 67 -17.37 16.80 59.10
CA LEU A 67 -16.84 17.29 60.38
C LEU A 67 -17.94 18.01 61.16
N TRP A 68 -18.69 18.90 60.50
CA TRP A 68 -19.80 19.63 61.13
C TRP A 68 -20.92 18.70 61.64
N ARG A 69 -21.28 17.67 60.85
CA ARG A 69 -22.31 16.69 61.23
C ARG A 69 -21.94 15.86 62.45
N VAL A 70 -20.69 15.40 62.54
CA VAL A 70 -20.23 14.51 63.64
C VAL A 70 -19.90 15.30 64.90
N CYS A 71 -19.29 16.47 64.74
CA CYS A 71 -18.80 17.29 65.85
C CYS A 71 -19.81 18.35 66.32
N LYS A 72 -20.98 18.48 65.66
CA LYS A 72 -22.10 19.35 66.08
C LYS A 72 -21.68 20.80 66.43
N GLY A 73 -20.70 21.35 65.72
CA GLY A 73 -20.20 22.71 65.92
C GLY A 73 -19.14 22.91 67.02
N TYR A 74 -18.64 21.85 67.66
CA TYR A 74 -17.55 21.93 68.67
C TYR A 74 -16.13 22.02 68.07
N THR A 75 -16.01 22.26 66.76
CA THR A 75 -14.74 22.32 66.03
C THR A 75 -14.70 23.54 65.13
N ILE A 76 -13.60 24.30 65.16
CA ILE A 76 -13.36 25.42 64.25
C ILE A 76 -12.32 24.94 63.23
N VAL A 77 -12.64 25.09 61.94
CA VAL A 77 -11.76 24.71 60.83
C VAL A 77 -11.35 25.97 60.08
N THR A 78 -10.06 26.11 59.80
CA THR A 78 -9.54 27.15 58.90
C THR A 78 -8.80 26.48 57.76
N TYR A 79 -8.98 26.97 56.54
CA TYR A 79 -8.30 26.48 55.34
C TYR A 79 -7.39 27.55 54.75
N ALA A 80 -6.24 27.14 54.21
CA ALA A 80 -5.37 27.95 53.37
C ALA A 80 -5.05 27.17 52.09
N GLU A 81 -5.11 27.84 50.93
CA GLU A 81 -4.73 27.24 49.65
C GLU A 81 -3.21 27.20 49.53
N LEU A 82 -2.67 26.09 49.02
CA LEU A 82 -1.27 26.01 48.64
C LEU A 82 -1.12 26.53 47.18
N ASP A 83 -0.29 27.55 46.98
CA ASP A 83 -0.11 28.20 45.68
C ASP A 83 0.49 27.26 44.61
N GLU A 84 1.32 26.30 45.03
CA GLU A 84 1.98 25.34 44.14
C GLU A 84 1.22 23.99 44.13
N PRO A 85 0.77 23.50 42.96
CA PRO A 85 0.17 22.19 42.86
C PRO A 85 1.25 21.11 43.02
N LEU A 86 1.00 20.13 43.88
CA LEU A 86 1.94 19.06 44.18
C LEU A 86 1.43 17.74 43.60
N GLU A 87 2.36 16.93 43.15
CA GLU A 87 2.08 15.58 42.67
C GLU A 87 1.69 14.70 43.86
N ASP A 88 0.56 14.00 43.73
CA ASP A 88 0.08 13.08 44.74
C ASP A 88 0.97 11.82 44.77
N PRO A 89 1.57 11.47 45.92
CA PRO A 89 2.55 10.39 46.02
C PRO A 89 2.00 8.99 45.65
N GLU A 90 0.68 8.79 45.69
CA GLU A 90 0.05 7.51 45.35
C GLU A 90 -0.47 7.43 43.91
N THR A 91 -0.86 8.57 43.32
CA THR A 91 -1.53 8.61 42.00
C THR A 91 -0.67 9.22 40.89
N GLY A 92 0.36 10.00 41.24
CA GLY A 92 1.20 10.71 40.26
C GLY A 92 0.49 11.86 39.56
N GLU A 93 -0.70 12.26 40.01
CA GLU A 93 -1.44 13.38 39.46
C GLU A 93 -1.04 14.69 40.15
N VAL A 94 -0.90 15.76 39.36
CA VAL A 94 -0.58 17.10 39.88
C VAL A 94 -1.86 17.76 40.36
N ILE A 95 -2.04 17.81 41.68
CA ILE A 95 -3.28 18.27 42.32
C ILE A 95 -3.01 19.47 43.23
N LYS A 96 -3.99 20.37 43.33
CA LYS A 96 -3.97 21.47 44.30
C LYS A 96 -4.36 20.97 45.69
N TRP A 97 -3.50 21.28 46.66
CA TRP A 97 -3.70 20.91 48.06
C TRP A 97 -4.17 22.10 48.88
N TYR A 98 -5.05 21.82 49.85
CA TYR A 98 -5.46 22.77 50.88
C TYR A 98 -4.86 22.32 52.22
N VAL A 99 -4.28 23.29 52.91
CA VAL A 99 -3.91 23.18 54.31
C VAL A 99 -5.14 23.41 55.16
N PHE A 100 -5.39 22.53 56.13
CA PHE A 100 -6.42 22.76 57.13
C PHE A 100 -5.84 22.76 58.54
N LEU A 101 -6.40 23.62 59.40
CA LEU A 101 -6.15 23.67 60.83
C LEU A 101 -7.47 23.50 61.57
N ILE A 102 -7.58 22.45 62.38
CA ILE A 102 -8.77 22.14 63.19
C ILE A 102 -8.43 22.35 64.66
N SER A 103 -9.14 23.26 65.30
CA SER A 103 -9.16 23.38 66.76
C SER A 103 -10.39 22.68 67.31
N PHE A 104 -10.21 21.90 68.38
CA PHE A 104 -11.28 21.17 69.02
C PHE A 104 -11.12 21.16 70.54
N TRP A 105 -12.22 20.93 71.24
CA TRP A 105 -12.24 20.85 72.70
C TRP A 105 -12.56 19.42 73.15
N GLY A 106 -11.73 18.86 74.02
CA GLY A 106 -11.90 17.52 74.58
C GLY A 106 -11.29 16.37 73.76
N GLU A 107 -10.81 15.35 74.47
CA GLU A 107 -10.06 14.23 73.90
C GLU A 107 -10.93 13.28 73.05
N GLN A 108 -12.18 13.05 73.45
CA GLN A 108 -13.12 12.22 72.69
C GLN A 108 -13.47 12.80 71.31
N ILE A 109 -13.51 14.13 71.19
CA ILE A 109 -13.73 14.81 69.90
C ILE A 109 -12.46 14.70 69.05
N GLY A 110 -11.27 14.86 69.63
CA GLY A 110 -10.01 14.66 68.93
C GLY A 110 -9.88 13.28 68.27
N HIS A 111 -10.30 12.21 68.95
CA HIS A 111 -10.33 10.87 68.35
C HIS A 111 -11.32 10.75 67.18
N LYS A 112 -12.46 11.45 67.23
CA LYS A 112 -13.41 11.50 66.11
C LYS A 112 -12.84 12.27 64.91
N VAL A 113 -12.17 13.40 65.16
CA VAL A 113 -11.53 14.20 64.11
C VAL A 113 -10.43 13.41 63.42
N LYS A 114 -9.56 12.71 64.17
CA LYS A 114 -8.52 11.84 63.58
C LYS A 114 -9.10 10.75 62.69
N LYS A 115 -10.14 10.04 63.15
CA LYS A 115 -10.83 9.02 62.33
C LYS A 115 -11.43 9.60 61.05
N ILE A 116 -11.96 10.83 61.08
CA ILE A 116 -12.48 11.49 59.87
C ILE A 116 -11.32 11.85 58.93
N CYS A 117 -10.19 12.34 59.45
CA CYS A 117 -8.99 12.60 58.63
C CYS A 117 -8.50 11.33 57.93
N ASP A 118 -8.48 10.19 58.66
CA ASP A 118 -8.08 8.90 58.10
C ASP A 118 -9.07 8.43 57.01
N CYS A 119 -10.39 8.60 57.21
CA CYS A 119 -11.41 8.21 56.22
C CYS A 119 -11.33 8.99 54.90
N TYR A 120 -10.88 10.25 54.93
CA TYR A 120 -10.73 11.07 53.72
C TYR A 120 -9.33 10.97 53.11
N HIS A 121 -8.46 10.15 53.70
CA HIS A 121 -7.04 10.01 53.33
C HIS A 121 -6.28 11.34 53.43
N CYS A 122 -6.49 12.10 54.50
CA CYS A 122 -5.76 13.33 54.76
C CYS A 122 -4.37 13.03 55.36
N HIS A 123 -3.34 13.74 54.91
CA HIS A 123 -2.02 13.66 55.54
C HIS A 123 -1.98 14.57 56.77
N VAL A 124 -1.96 13.98 57.97
CA VAL A 124 -1.99 14.70 59.25
C VAL A 124 -0.58 14.89 59.79
N TYR A 125 -0.24 16.13 60.16
CA TYR A 125 1.06 16.48 60.77
C TYR A 125 0.87 16.96 62.22
N PRO A 126 1.81 16.61 63.14
CA PRO A 126 1.77 17.12 64.49
C PRO A 126 2.05 18.64 64.51
N TYR A 127 1.18 19.40 65.16
CA TYR A 127 1.31 20.85 65.28
C TYR A 127 1.92 21.23 66.64
N PRO A 128 3.11 21.87 66.68
CA PRO A 128 3.73 22.32 67.93
C PRO A 128 2.99 23.53 68.53
N ASN A 129 2.90 23.57 69.86
CA ASN A 129 2.18 24.63 70.57
C ASN A 129 3.02 25.91 70.77
N THR A 130 4.36 25.77 70.74
CA THR A 130 5.29 26.87 71.03
C THR A 130 5.88 27.45 69.74
N ALA A 131 5.98 28.78 69.66
CA ALA A 131 6.54 29.44 68.47
C ALA A 131 8.03 29.14 68.26
N GLU A 132 8.78 28.88 69.33
CA GLU A 132 10.20 28.51 69.28
C GLU A 132 10.40 27.09 68.72
N GLU A 133 9.62 26.12 69.19
CA GLU A 133 9.62 24.74 68.67
C GLU A 133 9.26 24.66 67.18
N ARG A 134 8.34 25.53 66.71
CA ARG A 134 8.00 25.61 65.27
C ARG A 134 9.20 26.01 64.41
N LYS A 135 9.99 26.99 64.86
CA LYS A 135 11.19 27.45 64.14
C LYS A 135 12.27 26.37 64.10
N GLU A 136 12.49 25.68 65.21
CA GLU A 136 13.46 24.57 65.28
C GLU A 136 13.08 23.42 64.34
N ILE A 137 11.80 23.01 64.33
CA ILE A 137 11.32 21.96 63.41
C ILE A 137 11.43 22.40 61.96
N GLN A 138 11.13 23.67 61.64
CA GLN A 138 11.25 24.20 60.29
C GLN A 138 12.71 24.20 59.80
N GLU A 139 13.66 24.62 60.64
CA GLU A 139 15.10 24.56 60.32
C GLU A 139 15.57 23.11 60.14
N GLY A 140 15.11 22.19 61.00
CA GLY A 140 15.38 20.76 60.87
C GLY A 140 14.80 20.11 59.61
N LEU A 141 13.60 20.52 59.18
CA LEU A 141 12.98 20.05 57.94
C LEU A 141 13.74 20.57 56.72
N ASN A 142 14.12 21.85 56.72
CA ASN A 142 14.88 22.46 55.62
C ASN A 142 16.22 21.77 55.39
N THR A 143 16.96 21.45 56.45
CA THR A 143 18.23 20.69 56.34
C THR A 143 18.01 19.29 55.76
N ARG A 144 16.97 18.58 56.22
CA ARG A 144 16.64 17.24 55.71
C ARG A 144 16.16 17.25 54.26
N ILE A 145 15.42 18.28 53.85
CA ILE A 145 15.00 18.48 52.45
C ILE A 145 16.24 18.69 51.58
N GLN A 146 17.18 19.54 51.99
CA GLN A 146 18.43 19.76 51.28
C GLN A 146 19.23 18.46 51.14
N ASP A 147 19.38 17.67 52.20
CA ASP A 147 20.04 16.37 52.14
C ASP A 147 19.38 15.43 51.14
N LEU A 148 18.05 15.32 51.14
CA LEU A 148 17.30 14.51 50.18
C LEU A 148 17.47 14.99 48.75
N TYR A 149 17.51 16.30 48.51
CA TYR A 149 17.81 16.85 47.19
C TYR A 149 19.18 16.42 46.70
N THR A 150 20.20 16.42 47.57
CA THR A 150 21.53 15.95 47.19
C THR A 150 21.56 14.45 46.88
N VAL A 151 20.81 13.63 47.64
CA VAL A 151 20.72 12.19 47.40
C VAL A 151 19.99 11.91 46.09
N LEU A 152 18.84 12.55 45.87
CA LEU A 152 18.05 12.40 44.65
C LEU A 152 18.87 12.74 43.41
N HIS A 153 19.56 13.88 43.43
CA HIS A 153 20.39 14.30 42.30
C HIS A 153 21.52 13.30 42.03
N LYS A 154 22.20 12.82 43.06
CA LYS A 154 23.23 11.78 42.93
C LYS A 154 22.68 10.46 42.38
N THR A 155 21.47 10.06 42.79
CA THR A 155 20.84 8.84 42.26
C THR A 155 20.40 8.99 40.81
N GLU A 156 19.85 10.15 40.44
CA GLU A 156 19.49 10.43 39.04
C GLU A 156 20.73 10.46 38.15
N ASP A 157 21.81 11.10 38.59
CA ASP A 157 23.05 11.16 37.82
C ASP A 157 23.68 9.78 37.68
N TYR A 158 23.67 8.97 38.74
CA TYR A 158 24.10 7.58 38.67
C TYR A 158 23.23 6.78 37.68
N LEU A 159 21.91 6.90 37.75
CA LEU A 159 20.98 6.25 36.84
C LEU A 159 21.22 6.68 35.38
N ARG A 160 21.39 7.98 35.12
CA ARG A 160 21.74 8.52 33.80
C ARG A 160 23.06 7.96 33.29
N GLN A 161 24.09 7.89 34.12
CA GLN A 161 25.38 7.31 33.72
C GLN A 161 25.26 5.83 33.35
N VAL A 162 24.50 5.05 34.13
CA VAL A 162 24.24 3.63 33.83
C VAL A 162 23.43 3.50 32.54
N LEU A 163 22.40 4.32 32.35
CA LEU A 163 21.59 4.35 31.12
C LEU A 163 22.41 4.72 29.89
N CYS A 164 23.30 5.70 29.97
CA CYS A 164 24.19 6.06 28.87
C CYS A 164 25.11 4.88 28.50
N LYS A 165 25.74 4.24 29.48
CA LYS A 165 26.60 3.06 29.26
C LYS A 165 25.82 1.87 28.70
N ALA A 166 24.59 1.66 29.17
CA ALA A 166 23.71 0.64 28.65
C ALA A 166 23.31 0.95 27.20
N ALA A 167 22.88 2.18 26.91
CA ALA A 167 22.43 2.60 25.58
C ALA A 167 23.50 2.40 24.49
N GLU A 168 24.77 2.68 24.81
CA GLU A 168 25.89 2.45 23.88
C GLU A 168 26.04 0.97 23.49
N SER A 169 25.83 0.06 24.45
CA SER A 169 26.11 -1.36 24.26
C SER A 169 24.89 -2.19 23.83
N VAL A 170 23.68 -1.76 24.19
CA VAL A 170 22.43 -2.51 23.96
C VAL A 170 22.22 -2.81 22.47
N TYR A 171 22.49 -1.86 21.56
CA TYR A 171 22.31 -2.09 20.13
C TYR A 171 23.14 -3.28 19.61
N SER A 172 24.39 -3.38 20.04
CA SER A 172 25.28 -4.47 19.64
C SER A 172 24.82 -5.83 20.23
N HIS A 173 24.43 -5.86 21.50
CA HIS A 173 23.96 -7.08 22.18
C HIS A 173 22.65 -7.59 21.57
N VAL A 174 21.70 -6.71 21.26
CA VAL A 174 20.44 -7.09 20.62
C VAL A 174 20.70 -7.74 19.26
N ILE A 175 21.61 -7.19 18.44
CA ILE A 175 21.98 -7.80 17.16
C ILE A 175 22.59 -9.19 17.36
N GLN A 176 23.49 -9.35 18.33
CA GLN A 176 24.13 -10.64 18.62
C GLN A 176 23.11 -11.68 19.06
N VAL A 177 22.20 -11.33 19.99
CA VAL A 177 21.13 -12.22 20.47
C VAL A 177 20.16 -12.58 19.34
N LYS A 178 19.75 -11.60 18.52
CA LYS A 178 18.86 -11.84 17.36
C LYS A 178 19.53 -12.77 16.33
N LYS A 179 20.83 -12.61 16.04
CA LYS A 179 21.59 -13.52 15.18
C LYS A 179 21.70 -14.92 15.78
N MET A 180 22.03 -15.02 17.06
CA MET A 180 22.17 -16.30 17.75
C MET A 180 20.85 -17.07 17.80
N LYS A 181 19.73 -16.40 18.09
CA LYS A 181 18.38 -16.97 18.00
C LYS A 181 18.07 -17.52 16.61
N ALA A 182 18.41 -16.77 15.55
CA ALA A 182 18.19 -17.21 14.17
C ALA A 182 19.00 -18.47 13.83
N ILE A 183 20.26 -18.56 14.29
CA ILE A 183 21.11 -19.74 14.09
C ILE A 183 20.52 -20.95 14.83
N TYR A 184 20.15 -20.81 16.11
CA TYR A 184 19.55 -21.90 16.87
C TYR A 184 18.21 -22.37 16.29
N HIS A 185 17.41 -21.44 15.74
CA HIS A 185 16.19 -21.81 15.05
C HIS A 185 16.46 -22.66 13.80
N MET A 186 17.51 -22.36 13.03
CA MET A 186 17.92 -23.19 11.89
C MET A 186 18.49 -24.54 12.32
N LEU A 187 19.28 -24.59 13.39
CA LEU A 187 19.78 -25.85 13.95
C LEU A 187 18.62 -26.75 14.42
N ASN A 188 17.55 -26.18 14.95
CA ASN A 188 16.36 -26.93 15.36
C ASN A 188 15.58 -27.55 14.16
N MET A 189 15.74 -27.00 12.95
CA MET A 189 15.16 -27.57 11.73
C MET A 189 16.01 -28.69 11.12
N CYS A 190 17.25 -28.90 11.61
CA CYS A 190 18.14 -29.94 11.12
C CYS A 190 17.83 -31.28 11.78
N SER A 191 18.06 -32.37 11.06
CA SER A 191 17.98 -33.72 11.62
C SER A 191 19.27 -34.08 12.34
N PHE A 192 19.16 -34.78 13.46
CA PHE A 192 20.30 -35.19 14.28
C PHE A 192 20.63 -36.67 14.03
N ASP A 193 21.86 -36.94 13.59
CA ASP A 193 22.39 -38.30 13.49
C ASP A 193 23.11 -38.70 14.79
N VAL A 194 22.52 -39.65 15.51
CA VAL A 194 23.01 -40.15 16.81
C VAL A 194 24.37 -40.85 16.66
N THR A 195 24.66 -41.43 15.49
CA THR A 195 25.85 -42.27 15.30
C THR A 195 27.13 -41.45 15.15
N ASN A 196 27.09 -40.42 14.31
CA ASN A 196 28.26 -39.58 14.01
C ASN A 196 28.28 -38.26 14.78
N LYS A 197 27.28 -38.00 15.64
CA LYS A 197 27.06 -36.70 16.29
C LYS A 197 27.07 -35.54 15.30
N CYS A 198 26.53 -35.78 14.11
CA CYS A 198 26.48 -34.82 13.00
C CYS A 198 25.05 -34.32 12.79
N LEU A 199 24.91 -33.11 12.27
CA LEU A 199 23.63 -32.55 11.84
C LEU A 199 23.51 -32.73 10.33
N ILE A 200 22.37 -33.26 9.88
CA ILE A 200 22.05 -33.43 8.47
C ILE A 200 20.92 -32.46 8.12
N ALA A 201 21.16 -31.62 7.12
CA ALA A 201 20.20 -30.64 6.63
C ALA A 201 20.01 -30.80 5.12
N GLU A 202 18.75 -30.83 4.69
CA GLU A 202 18.38 -30.76 3.28
C GLU A 202 18.04 -29.30 2.95
N VAL A 203 18.71 -28.74 1.95
CA VAL A 203 18.60 -27.31 1.64
C VAL A 203 18.46 -27.10 0.15
N TRP A 204 17.52 -26.25 -0.24
CA TRP A 204 17.40 -25.77 -1.62
C TRP A 204 18.47 -24.71 -1.89
N CYS A 205 19.34 -24.97 -2.86
CA CYS A 205 20.38 -24.05 -3.30
C CYS A 205 20.32 -23.88 -4.82
N PRO A 206 20.48 -22.65 -5.36
CA PRO A 206 20.60 -22.44 -6.80
C PRO A 206 21.84 -23.15 -7.36
N GLU A 207 21.67 -23.85 -8.49
CA GLU A 207 22.77 -24.61 -9.12
C GLU A 207 23.97 -23.71 -9.49
N ALA A 208 23.72 -22.45 -9.84
CA ALA A 208 24.75 -21.47 -10.15
C ALA A 208 25.64 -21.10 -8.95
N ASP A 209 25.12 -21.18 -7.72
CA ASP A 209 25.77 -20.68 -6.51
C ASP A 209 26.38 -21.83 -5.67
N LEU A 210 26.39 -23.07 -6.20
CA LEU A 210 26.93 -24.26 -5.51
C LEU A 210 28.43 -24.15 -5.18
N HIS A 211 29.20 -23.48 -6.06
CA HIS A 211 30.63 -23.27 -5.83
C HIS A 211 30.89 -22.33 -4.65
N ASP A 212 30.04 -21.31 -4.47
CA ASP A 212 30.17 -20.35 -3.38
C ASP A 212 29.81 -20.99 -2.04
N LEU A 213 28.76 -21.82 -2.03
CA LEU A 213 28.37 -22.60 -0.86
C LEU A 213 29.48 -23.56 -0.42
N ARG A 214 30.11 -24.30 -1.35
CA ARG A 214 31.23 -25.19 -1.03
C ARG A 214 32.40 -24.42 -0.39
N ARG A 215 32.77 -23.27 -0.95
CA ARG A 215 33.84 -22.42 -0.40
C ARG A 215 33.50 -21.92 1.01
N ALA A 216 32.25 -21.50 1.24
CA ALA A 216 31.81 -21.04 2.55
C ALA A 216 31.83 -22.17 3.61
N LEU A 217 31.44 -23.39 3.23
CA LEU A 217 31.49 -24.56 4.10
C LEU A 217 32.94 -24.95 4.46
N GLU A 218 33.83 -24.97 3.48
CA GLU A 218 35.26 -25.24 3.70
C GLU A 218 35.90 -24.19 4.62
N GLN A 219 35.55 -22.92 4.44
CA GLN A 219 36.02 -21.84 5.32
C GLN A 219 35.49 -22.01 6.76
N GLY A 220 34.20 -22.28 6.93
CA GLY A 220 33.61 -22.51 8.25
C GLY A 220 34.20 -23.74 8.97
N SER A 221 34.57 -24.78 8.21
CA SER A 221 35.26 -25.96 8.76
C SER A 221 36.69 -25.64 9.23
N ARG A 222 37.41 -24.79 8.48
CA ARG A 222 38.76 -24.33 8.89
C ARG A 222 38.72 -23.47 10.15
N GLU A 223 37.77 -22.55 10.23
CA GLU A 223 37.62 -21.64 11.39
C GLU A 223 37.19 -22.37 12.66
N SER A 224 36.35 -23.40 12.54
CA SER A 224 35.91 -24.21 13.68
C SER A 224 36.95 -25.24 14.16
N GLY A 225 37.99 -25.51 13.37
CA GLY A 225 39.00 -26.53 13.69
C GLY A 225 38.43 -27.95 13.78
N ALA A 226 37.26 -28.20 13.18
CA ALA A 226 36.59 -29.50 13.23
C ALA A 226 37.42 -30.56 12.49
N THR A 227 37.57 -31.74 13.10
CA THR A 227 38.29 -32.89 12.52
C THR A 227 37.59 -33.48 11.29
N ILE A 228 36.27 -33.29 11.18
CA ILE A 228 35.46 -33.75 10.05
C ILE A 228 35.15 -32.53 9.17
N PRO A 229 35.58 -32.51 7.90
CA PRO A 229 35.22 -31.45 6.98
C PRO A 229 33.72 -31.51 6.70
N SER A 230 33.06 -30.36 6.69
CA SER A 230 31.69 -30.24 6.20
C SER A 230 31.66 -30.58 4.71
N PHE A 231 30.80 -31.53 4.34
CA PHE A 231 30.63 -31.94 2.94
C PHE A 231 29.18 -31.76 2.51
N MET A 232 28.99 -31.56 1.20
CA MET A 232 27.70 -31.39 0.56
C MET A 232 27.52 -32.48 -0.49
N ASN A 233 26.34 -33.08 -0.52
CA ASN A 233 25.95 -34.06 -1.53
C ASN A 233 24.71 -33.57 -2.28
N THR A 234 24.67 -33.74 -3.60
CA THR A 234 23.51 -33.39 -4.44
C THR A 234 22.57 -34.58 -4.51
N ILE A 235 21.35 -34.42 -4.01
CA ILE A 235 20.33 -35.49 -3.97
C ILE A 235 19.32 -35.25 -5.09
N PRO A 236 19.07 -36.24 -5.98
CA PRO A 236 17.98 -36.14 -6.95
C PRO A 236 16.63 -36.33 -6.24
N THR A 237 15.81 -35.27 -6.19
CA THR A 237 14.45 -35.30 -5.62
C THR A 237 13.38 -35.10 -6.70
N LYS A 238 12.16 -35.56 -6.41
CA LYS A 238 10.96 -35.34 -7.23
C LYS A 238 10.08 -34.22 -6.68
N GLU A 239 10.42 -33.67 -5.52
CA GLU A 239 9.69 -32.55 -4.93
C GLU A 239 9.84 -31.31 -5.80
N THR A 240 8.80 -30.46 -5.81
CA THR A 240 8.80 -29.22 -6.57
C THR A 240 9.70 -28.19 -5.87
N PRO A 241 10.80 -27.75 -6.52
CA PRO A 241 11.69 -26.77 -5.93
C PRO A 241 11.05 -25.38 -5.86
N PRO A 242 11.49 -24.53 -4.91
CA PRO A 242 11.04 -23.15 -4.82
C PRO A 242 11.55 -22.30 -5.99
N THR A 243 10.84 -21.22 -6.31
CA THR A 243 11.20 -20.30 -7.38
C THR A 243 12.02 -19.13 -6.88
N LEU A 244 13.19 -18.97 -7.49
CA LEU A 244 14.09 -17.85 -7.29
C LEU A 244 14.14 -17.00 -8.56
N ILE A 245 13.80 -15.72 -8.41
CA ILE A 245 13.95 -14.71 -9.46
C ILE A 245 14.97 -13.71 -8.96
N ARG A 246 16.07 -13.54 -9.70
CA ARG A 246 17.11 -12.56 -9.38
C ARG A 246 16.57 -11.16 -9.69
N THR A 247 16.29 -10.37 -8.65
CA THR A 247 15.80 -9.00 -8.77
C THR A 247 16.93 -8.00 -8.60
N ASN A 248 16.89 -6.94 -9.40
CA ASN A 248 17.65 -5.71 -9.18
C ASN A 248 16.78 -4.69 -8.45
N LYS A 249 17.38 -3.61 -7.94
CA LYS A 249 16.67 -2.48 -7.32
C LYS A 249 15.50 -1.94 -8.17
N PHE A 250 15.65 -1.99 -9.49
CA PHE A 250 14.63 -1.55 -10.45
C PHE A 250 13.49 -2.56 -10.61
N THR A 251 13.80 -3.85 -10.73
CA THR A 251 12.80 -4.89 -11.04
C THR A 251 12.07 -5.41 -9.79
N GLU A 252 12.60 -5.17 -8.60
CA GLU A 252 12.03 -5.62 -7.33
C GLU A 252 10.58 -5.13 -7.13
N GLY A 253 10.30 -3.85 -7.42
CA GLY A 253 8.95 -3.30 -7.30
C GLY A 253 7.94 -4.00 -8.20
N PHE A 254 8.29 -4.20 -9.48
CA PHE A 254 7.44 -4.90 -10.45
C PHE A 254 7.26 -6.39 -10.11
N GLN A 255 8.31 -7.05 -9.61
CA GLN A 255 8.24 -8.44 -9.19
C GLN A 255 7.31 -8.60 -7.98
N ASN A 256 7.36 -7.71 -7.01
CA ASN A 256 6.49 -7.76 -5.83
C ASN A 256 5.00 -7.60 -6.21
N ILE A 257 4.68 -6.80 -7.24
CA ILE A 257 3.30 -6.68 -7.76
C ILE A 257 2.82 -8.00 -8.40
N VAL A 258 3.70 -8.70 -9.11
CA VAL A 258 3.37 -10.00 -9.71
C VAL A 258 3.23 -11.07 -8.64
N ASP A 259 4.18 -11.15 -7.70
CA ASP A 259 4.18 -12.11 -6.60
C ASP A 259 2.95 -11.96 -5.70
N ALA A 260 2.37 -10.76 -5.61
CA ALA A 260 1.15 -10.50 -4.84
C ALA A 260 -0.09 -11.22 -5.40
N TYR A 261 -0.13 -11.50 -6.71
CA TYR A 261 -1.20 -12.31 -7.31
C TYR A 261 -0.99 -13.81 -7.07
N GLY A 262 0.25 -14.25 -7.18
CA GLY A 262 0.66 -15.63 -6.94
C GLY A 262 2.11 -15.83 -7.35
N VAL A 263 2.75 -16.85 -6.79
CA VAL A 263 4.17 -17.13 -7.07
C VAL A 263 4.28 -18.09 -8.24
N GLY A 264 5.14 -17.78 -9.20
CA GLY A 264 5.27 -18.55 -10.43
C GLY A 264 5.76 -19.96 -10.16
N SER A 265 5.34 -20.92 -10.98
CA SER A 265 5.78 -22.31 -10.89
C SER A 265 7.25 -22.45 -11.32
N TYR A 266 7.91 -23.54 -10.91
CA TYR A 266 9.32 -23.73 -11.24
C TYR A 266 9.58 -23.77 -12.76
N ARG A 267 10.45 -22.87 -13.23
CA ARG A 267 10.82 -22.65 -14.64
C ARG A 267 9.64 -22.23 -15.55
N GLU A 268 8.63 -21.58 -14.98
CA GLU A 268 7.58 -20.90 -15.73
C GLU A 268 8.07 -19.54 -16.28
N VAL A 269 7.42 -19.02 -17.31
CA VAL A 269 7.73 -17.69 -17.86
C VAL A 269 7.32 -16.62 -16.86
N ASN A 270 8.27 -15.78 -16.45
CA ASN A 270 7.99 -14.69 -15.51
C ASN A 270 7.27 -13.52 -16.23
N PRO A 271 6.02 -13.19 -15.85
CA PRO A 271 5.31 -12.06 -16.43
C PRO A 271 5.93 -10.70 -16.07
N ALA A 272 6.69 -10.61 -14.97
CA ALA A 272 7.24 -9.35 -14.47
C ALA A 272 8.13 -8.62 -15.48
N LEU A 273 8.81 -9.36 -16.37
CA LEU A 273 9.64 -8.75 -17.41
C LEU A 273 8.81 -7.90 -18.37
N PHE A 274 7.62 -8.38 -18.74
CA PHE A 274 6.72 -7.68 -19.65
C PHE A 274 5.95 -6.57 -18.94
N THR A 275 5.55 -6.81 -17.68
CA THR A 275 4.84 -5.79 -16.89
C THR A 275 5.67 -4.53 -16.67
N ILE A 276 7.01 -4.58 -16.68
CA ILE A 276 7.86 -3.37 -16.59
C ILE A 276 7.45 -2.29 -17.60
N ILE A 277 7.05 -2.67 -18.82
CA ILE A 277 6.66 -1.73 -19.88
C ILE A 277 5.15 -1.68 -20.08
N THR A 278 4.48 -2.84 -20.14
CA THR A 278 3.05 -2.89 -20.46
C THR A 278 2.19 -2.28 -19.35
N PHE A 279 2.61 -2.42 -18.07
CA PHE A 279 1.85 -1.88 -16.95
C PHE A 279 1.81 -0.36 -16.92
N PRO A 280 2.97 0.35 -16.92
CA PRO A 280 2.98 1.81 -17.02
C PRO A 280 2.31 2.33 -18.30
N PHE A 281 2.42 1.61 -19.43
CA PHE A 281 1.78 2.00 -20.68
C PHE A 281 0.24 1.94 -20.61
N LEU A 282 -0.35 0.86 -20.11
CA LEU A 282 -1.82 0.77 -19.96
C LEU A 282 -2.34 1.80 -18.94
N PHE A 283 -1.58 2.06 -17.87
CA PHE A 283 -1.87 3.16 -16.95
C PHE A 283 -1.90 4.51 -17.68
N ALA A 284 -0.88 4.80 -18.50
CA ALA A 284 -0.77 6.05 -19.23
C ALA A 284 -1.91 6.27 -20.25
N VAL A 285 -2.48 5.19 -20.80
CA VAL A 285 -3.66 5.29 -21.69
C VAL A 285 -4.92 5.72 -20.91
N MET A 286 -5.08 5.27 -19.67
CA MET A 286 -6.15 5.68 -18.75
C MET A 286 -5.91 7.09 -18.20
N PHE A 287 -4.67 7.41 -17.84
CA PHE A 287 -4.24 8.67 -17.23
C PHE A 287 -3.44 9.53 -18.22
N GLY A 288 -4.02 9.76 -19.40
CA GLY A 288 -3.35 10.47 -20.49
C GLY A 288 -3.55 11.99 -20.41
N ASP A 289 -2.81 12.67 -19.54
CA ASP A 289 -2.70 14.14 -19.48
C ASP A 289 -1.22 14.53 -19.34
N PHE A 290 -0.75 15.40 -20.23
CA PHE A 290 0.64 15.85 -20.24
C PHE A 290 1.01 16.59 -18.94
N GLY A 291 0.11 17.44 -18.43
CA GLY A 291 0.34 18.25 -17.24
C GLY A 291 0.41 17.39 -15.98
N HIS A 292 -0.60 16.55 -15.75
CA HIS A 292 -0.61 15.65 -14.60
C HIS A 292 0.54 14.63 -14.66
N GLY A 293 0.81 14.04 -15.84
CA GLY A 293 1.93 13.13 -16.03
C GLY A 293 3.29 13.77 -15.70
N PHE A 294 3.48 15.04 -16.06
CA PHE A 294 4.71 15.78 -15.75
C PHE A 294 4.87 16.00 -14.24
N VAL A 295 3.80 16.34 -13.52
CA VAL A 295 3.82 16.47 -12.05
C VAL A 295 4.15 15.14 -11.38
N MET A 296 3.53 14.04 -11.83
CA MET A 296 3.85 12.69 -11.33
C MET A 296 5.31 12.32 -11.59
N PHE A 297 5.82 12.61 -12.79
CA PHE A 297 7.20 12.34 -13.17
C PHE A 297 8.18 13.12 -12.28
N LEU A 298 7.93 14.41 -12.03
CA LEU A 298 8.78 15.24 -11.18
C LEU A 298 8.79 14.73 -9.73
N PHE A 299 7.63 14.35 -9.19
CA PHE A 299 7.54 13.76 -7.86
C PHE A 299 8.30 12.43 -7.76
N ALA A 300 8.16 11.56 -8.75
CA ALA A 300 8.88 10.28 -8.80
C ALA A 300 10.40 10.50 -8.94
N LEU A 301 10.83 11.46 -9.75
CA LEU A 301 12.24 11.83 -9.90
C LEU A 301 12.83 12.33 -8.57
N LEU A 302 12.08 13.15 -7.82
CA LEU A 302 12.50 13.62 -6.50
C LEU A 302 12.70 12.47 -5.51
N LEU A 303 11.81 11.47 -5.52
CA LEU A 303 11.96 10.26 -4.69
C LEU A 303 13.18 9.43 -5.08
N VAL A 304 13.52 9.35 -6.36
CA VAL A 304 14.70 8.63 -6.86
C VAL A 304 15.99 9.38 -6.51
N LEU A 305 16.03 10.70 -6.66
CA LEU A 305 17.21 11.50 -6.32
C LEU A 305 17.50 11.49 -4.81
N ASN A 306 16.47 11.44 -3.96
CA ASN A 306 16.60 11.45 -2.50
C ASN A 306 16.71 10.04 -1.87
N GLU A 307 17.12 9.01 -2.62
CA GLU A 307 17.16 7.60 -2.16
C GLU A 307 17.99 7.39 -0.88
N ASN A 308 19.03 8.19 -0.65
CA ASN A 308 19.96 8.02 0.46
C ASN A 308 19.49 8.66 1.78
N HIS A 309 18.35 9.37 1.80
CA HIS A 309 17.94 10.13 2.98
C HIS A 309 17.19 9.23 4.00
N PRO A 310 17.70 9.05 5.24
CA PRO A 310 17.19 8.06 6.19
C PRO A 310 15.75 8.32 6.66
N ARG A 311 15.28 9.58 6.64
CA ARG A 311 13.91 9.95 7.03
C ARG A 311 12.82 9.37 6.12
N LEU A 312 13.14 9.06 4.87
CA LEU A 312 12.16 8.47 3.92
C LEU A 312 11.90 6.99 4.20
N ASN A 313 12.82 6.30 4.88
CA ASN A 313 12.67 4.90 5.23
C ASN A 313 11.89 4.69 6.55
N GLN A 314 11.86 5.74 7.40
CA GLN A 314 11.16 5.77 8.68
C GLN A 314 9.79 6.47 8.61
N SER A 315 9.34 6.86 7.42
CA SER A 315 8.08 7.57 7.23
C SER A 315 6.85 6.66 7.38
N GLN A 316 5.66 7.26 7.47
CA GLN A 316 4.36 6.59 7.50
C GLN A 316 4.20 5.53 6.38
N GLU A 317 3.34 4.55 6.62
CA GLU A 317 3.15 3.38 5.74
C GLU A 317 2.88 3.74 4.27
N ILE A 318 2.08 4.78 4.03
CA ILE A 318 1.74 5.25 2.68
C ILE A 318 2.99 5.75 1.93
N MET A 319 3.83 6.56 2.58
CA MET A 319 5.06 7.06 1.99
C MET A 319 6.05 5.93 1.72
N ARG A 320 6.08 4.91 2.58
CA ARG A 320 6.91 3.71 2.37
C ARG A 320 6.45 2.91 1.15
N MET A 321 5.13 2.81 0.92
CA MET A 321 4.58 2.17 -0.27
C MET A 321 5.01 2.90 -1.55
N PHE A 322 4.91 4.23 -1.57
CA PHE A 322 5.39 5.05 -2.70
C PHE A 322 6.91 4.96 -2.90
N PHE A 323 7.70 4.89 -1.82
CA PHE A 323 9.15 4.74 -1.91
C PHE A 323 9.59 3.40 -2.50
N ASN A 324 8.92 2.30 -2.10
CA ASN A 324 9.13 0.98 -2.68
C ASN A 324 8.75 0.95 -4.17
N GLY A 325 7.74 1.73 -4.56
CA GLY A 325 7.23 1.86 -5.94
C GLY A 325 7.88 2.96 -6.80
N ARG A 326 8.99 3.58 -6.37
CA ARG A 326 9.54 4.79 -7.03
C ARG A 326 9.80 4.64 -8.54
N TYR A 327 10.35 3.50 -8.97
CA TYR A 327 10.62 3.24 -10.38
C TYR A 327 9.36 3.00 -11.21
N ILE A 328 8.31 2.45 -10.59
CA ILE A 328 7.01 2.24 -11.22
C ILE A 328 6.36 3.60 -11.47
N LEU A 329 6.33 4.48 -10.46
CA LEU A 329 5.82 5.85 -10.60
C LEU A 329 6.57 6.65 -11.66
N LEU A 330 7.90 6.50 -11.73
CA LEU A 330 8.73 7.19 -12.70
C LEU A 330 8.36 6.79 -14.15
N LEU A 331 8.22 5.49 -14.42
CA LEU A 331 7.78 5.01 -15.73
C LEU A 331 6.34 5.41 -16.04
N MET A 332 5.43 5.35 -15.06
CA MET A 332 4.04 5.78 -15.23
C MET A 332 3.94 7.26 -15.61
N GLY A 333 4.70 8.14 -14.93
CA GLY A 333 4.77 9.56 -15.26
C GLY A 333 5.33 9.80 -16.66
N LEU A 334 6.42 9.12 -17.02
CA LEU A 334 7.05 9.24 -18.35
C LEU A 334 6.10 8.81 -19.49
N PHE A 335 5.42 7.66 -19.33
CA PHE A 335 4.46 7.21 -20.33
C PHE A 335 3.19 8.07 -20.36
N SER A 336 2.73 8.59 -19.22
CA SER A 336 1.60 9.53 -19.14
C SER A 336 1.90 10.84 -19.87
N VAL A 337 3.13 11.35 -19.78
CA VAL A 337 3.59 12.48 -20.61
C VAL A 337 3.52 12.14 -22.09
N TYR A 338 3.98 10.95 -22.49
CA TYR A 338 3.91 10.50 -23.89
C TYR A 338 2.46 10.38 -24.39
N THR A 339 1.58 9.69 -23.66
CA THR A 339 0.18 9.53 -24.07
C THR A 339 -0.60 10.85 -24.00
N GLY A 340 -0.28 11.73 -23.05
CA GLY A 340 -0.81 13.09 -22.96
C GLY A 340 -0.49 13.93 -24.20
N LEU A 341 0.72 13.80 -24.75
CA LEU A 341 1.07 14.42 -26.04
C LEU A 341 0.31 13.81 -27.22
N ILE A 342 0.07 12.50 -27.22
CA ILE A 342 -0.74 11.84 -28.26
C ILE A 342 -2.20 12.29 -28.21
N TYR A 343 -2.79 12.44 -27.01
CA TYR A 343 -4.13 12.99 -26.86
C TYR A 343 -4.18 14.51 -27.06
N ASN A 344 -3.04 15.18 -26.98
CA ASN A 344 -2.91 16.63 -27.04
C ASN A 344 -3.75 17.34 -25.96
N ASP A 345 -3.71 16.80 -24.74
CA ASP A 345 -4.39 17.33 -23.56
C ASP A 345 -3.35 17.68 -22.47
N CYS A 346 -3.33 18.95 -22.06
CA CYS A 346 -2.51 19.50 -20.97
C CYS A 346 -3.42 20.33 -20.06
N PHE A 347 -3.76 19.82 -18.88
CA PHE A 347 -4.73 20.46 -17.96
C PHE A 347 -6.04 20.87 -18.67
N SER A 348 -6.58 19.97 -19.51
CA SER A 348 -7.74 20.18 -20.40
C SER A 348 -7.55 21.14 -21.60
N LYS A 349 -6.34 21.65 -21.82
CA LYS A 349 -5.99 22.53 -22.95
C LYS A 349 -5.09 21.83 -23.96
N SER A 350 -5.29 22.15 -25.23
CA SER A 350 -4.53 21.60 -26.34
C SER A 350 -3.37 22.52 -26.71
N VAL A 351 -2.24 21.94 -27.11
CA VAL A 351 -1.05 22.69 -27.53
C VAL A 351 -0.96 22.68 -29.05
N ASN A 352 -0.82 23.85 -29.65
CA ASN A 352 -0.61 23.98 -31.10
C ASN A 352 0.89 23.98 -31.42
N LEU A 353 1.45 22.84 -31.84
CA LEU A 353 2.87 22.68 -32.15
C LEU A 353 3.18 22.79 -33.65
N PHE A 354 2.34 22.20 -34.50
CA PHE A 354 2.60 22.08 -35.95
C PHE A 354 1.62 22.87 -36.84
N GLY A 355 0.68 23.61 -36.26
CA GLY A 355 -0.43 24.24 -36.98
C GLY A 355 -1.61 23.27 -37.18
N SER A 356 -2.84 23.77 -37.16
CA SER A 356 -4.03 22.93 -37.36
C SER A 356 -4.15 22.48 -38.81
N GLY A 357 -4.52 21.21 -39.03
CA GLY A 357 -4.81 20.68 -40.38
C GLY A 357 -6.15 21.19 -40.94
N TRP A 358 -6.94 21.83 -40.09
CA TRP A 358 -8.19 22.50 -40.45
C TRP A 358 -7.96 23.98 -40.75
N ASN A 359 -8.45 24.42 -41.91
CA ASN A 359 -8.40 25.82 -42.29
C ASN A 359 -9.81 26.37 -42.55
N VAL A 360 -10.20 27.36 -41.74
CA VAL A 360 -11.50 28.04 -41.85
C VAL A 360 -11.51 29.03 -43.03
N SER A 361 -10.35 29.60 -43.41
CA SER A 361 -10.29 30.64 -44.45
C SER A 361 -10.69 30.13 -45.84
N ALA A 362 -10.42 28.84 -46.12
CA ALA A 362 -10.81 28.20 -47.37
C ALA A 362 -12.33 28.20 -47.56
N MET A 363 -13.09 28.00 -46.48
CA MET A 363 -14.56 27.98 -46.53
C MET A 363 -15.17 29.35 -46.85
N TYR A 364 -14.57 30.43 -46.34
CA TYR A 364 -14.97 31.81 -46.67
C TYR A 364 -14.65 32.18 -48.13
N SER A 365 -13.65 31.53 -48.74
CA SER A 365 -13.28 31.79 -50.13
C SER A 365 -14.10 30.99 -51.15
N SER A 366 -14.65 29.83 -50.76
CA SER A 366 -15.31 28.88 -51.67
C SER A 366 -16.85 28.95 -51.69
N SER A 367 -17.48 29.50 -50.65
CA SER A 367 -18.95 29.66 -50.57
C SER A 367 -19.36 31.05 -50.09
N HIS A 368 -20.43 31.60 -50.66
CA HIS A 368 -21.10 32.83 -50.22
C HIS A 368 -21.32 32.80 -48.70
N ALA A 369 -20.80 33.82 -48.01
CA ALA A 369 -21.02 34.20 -46.61
C ALA A 369 -21.77 33.15 -45.74
N PRO A 370 -21.09 32.43 -44.81
CA PRO A 370 -21.83 31.69 -43.80
C PRO A 370 -22.71 32.69 -43.05
N ALA A 371 -24.02 32.47 -43.06
CA ALA A 371 -24.99 33.36 -42.45
C ALA A 371 -24.52 33.75 -41.05
N GLU A 372 -24.24 35.04 -40.82
CA GLU A 372 -23.76 35.61 -39.54
C GLU A 372 -24.72 35.37 -38.36
N HIS A 373 -25.83 34.66 -38.58
CA HIS A 373 -26.94 34.49 -37.64
C HIS A 373 -26.90 33.17 -36.84
N SER A 374 -26.07 32.18 -37.17
CA SER A 374 -25.97 30.94 -36.37
C SER A 374 -24.78 30.96 -35.41
N ARG A 375 -25.04 30.85 -34.10
CA ARG A 375 -24.01 30.79 -33.03
C ARG A 375 -23.04 29.59 -33.12
N VAL A 376 -23.34 28.61 -33.97
CA VAL A 376 -22.52 27.41 -34.18
C VAL A 376 -22.23 27.30 -35.67
N LEU A 377 -20.95 27.17 -36.02
CA LEU A 377 -20.46 26.99 -37.38
C LEU A 377 -20.11 25.51 -37.60
N GLN A 378 -20.62 24.91 -38.68
CA GLN A 378 -20.22 23.57 -39.10
C GLN A 378 -19.23 23.67 -40.25
N LEU A 379 -18.07 23.01 -40.10
CA LEU A 379 -17.06 22.89 -41.15
C LEU A 379 -17.36 21.63 -41.97
N ASP A 380 -17.45 21.77 -43.30
CA ASP A 380 -17.63 20.64 -44.20
C ASP A 380 -16.25 20.15 -44.71
N PRO A 381 -15.81 18.93 -44.34
CA PRO A 381 -14.54 18.39 -44.79
C PRO A 381 -14.48 18.03 -46.28
N SER A 382 -15.63 17.98 -46.99
CA SER A 382 -15.66 17.69 -48.43
C SER A 382 -15.24 18.87 -49.31
N VAL A 383 -15.22 20.09 -48.75
CA VAL A 383 -14.80 21.29 -49.46
C VAL A 383 -13.26 21.34 -49.55
N PRO A 384 -12.69 21.51 -50.76
CA PRO A 384 -11.24 21.49 -50.94
C PRO A 384 -10.57 22.64 -50.15
N GLY A 385 -9.53 22.30 -49.40
CA GLY A 385 -8.75 23.25 -48.60
C GLY A 385 -9.23 23.46 -47.16
N VAL A 386 -10.43 22.96 -46.78
CA VAL A 386 -10.91 22.98 -45.38
C VAL A 386 -10.17 21.97 -44.51
N PHE A 387 -9.91 20.78 -45.04
CA PHE A 387 -9.05 19.77 -44.42
C PHE A 387 -7.82 19.54 -45.29
N GLN A 388 -6.65 19.96 -44.79
CA GLN A 388 -5.38 19.93 -45.53
C GLN A 388 -4.54 18.67 -45.25
N GLY A 389 -4.97 17.84 -44.30
CA GLY A 389 -4.33 16.58 -43.94
C GLY A 389 -4.38 16.29 -42.44
N PRO A 390 -4.00 15.06 -42.03
CA PRO A 390 -3.93 14.68 -40.63
C PRO A 390 -2.80 15.43 -39.90
N TYR A 391 -3.03 15.72 -38.61
CA TYR A 391 -2.02 16.35 -37.76
C TYR A 391 -0.82 15.40 -37.54
N PRO A 392 0.44 15.87 -37.66
CA PRO A 392 1.61 14.99 -37.63
C PRO A 392 1.81 14.20 -36.32
N LEU A 393 1.41 14.76 -35.18
CA LEU A 393 1.62 14.13 -33.87
C LEU A 393 0.40 14.33 -32.95
N GLY A 394 -0.36 13.27 -32.73
CA GLY A 394 -1.50 13.29 -31.81
C GLY A 394 -2.77 13.88 -32.43
N ILE A 395 -3.67 14.36 -31.57
CA ILE A 395 -4.98 14.89 -31.99
C ILE A 395 -4.86 16.39 -32.33
N ASP A 396 -5.54 16.81 -33.40
CA ASP A 396 -5.55 18.21 -33.84
C ASP A 396 -6.12 19.14 -32.74
N PRO A 397 -5.44 20.24 -32.38
CA PRO A 397 -5.91 21.21 -31.39
C PRO A 397 -7.32 21.77 -31.63
N ILE A 398 -7.78 21.83 -32.90
CA ILE A 398 -9.10 22.38 -33.23
C ILE A 398 -10.24 21.63 -32.54
N TRP A 399 -10.04 20.33 -32.26
CA TRP A 399 -11.05 19.50 -31.61
C TRP A 399 -11.34 19.95 -30.18
N ASN A 400 -10.40 20.61 -29.49
CA ASN A 400 -10.68 21.11 -28.13
C ASN A 400 -11.67 22.29 -28.14
N LEU A 401 -11.70 23.07 -29.23
CA LEU A 401 -12.64 24.18 -29.42
C LEU A 401 -14.01 23.73 -29.93
N ALA A 402 -14.08 22.55 -30.56
CA ALA A 402 -15.28 22.06 -31.23
C ALA A 402 -16.36 21.58 -30.24
N THR A 403 -17.63 21.86 -30.55
CA THR A 403 -18.78 21.40 -29.75
C THR A 403 -18.99 19.88 -29.86
N ASN A 404 -18.61 19.27 -30.98
CA ASN A 404 -18.75 17.84 -31.27
C ASN A 404 -17.51 16.99 -30.88
N ARG A 405 -16.59 17.54 -30.07
CA ARG A 405 -15.35 16.86 -29.66
C ARG A 405 -15.57 15.51 -28.97
N LEU A 406 -16.61 15.42 -28.13
CA LEU A 406 -16.92 14.20 -27.36
C LEU A 406 -17.29 13.04 -28.29
N THR A 407 -18.03 13.29 -29.37
CA THR A 407 -18.43 12.27 -30.34
C THR A 407 -17.20 11.69 -31.06
N PHE A 408 -16.26 12.55 -31.45
CA PHE A 408 -15.01 12.13 -32.09
C PHE A 408 -14.11 11.35 -31.12
N LEU A 409 -13.82 11.93 -29.95
CA LEU A 409 -12.93 11.33 -28.95
C LEU A 409 -13.47 10.02 -28.40
N ASN A 410 -14.79 9.91 -28.20
CA ASN A 410 -15.42 8.67 -27.77
C ASN A 410 -15.20 7.55 -28.80
N SER A 411 -15.50 7.82 -30.09
CA SER A 411 -15.28 6.83 -31.15
C SER A 411 -13.82 6.40 -31.26
N PHE A 412 -12.89 7.35 -31.16
CA PHE A 412 -11.45 7.08 -31.24
C PHE A 412 -10.94 6.26 -30.04
N LYS A 413 -11.17 6.74 -28.81
CA LYS A 413 -10.67 6.11 -27.58
C LYS A 413 -11.29 4.72 -27.36
N MET A 414 -12.57 4.52 -27.69
CA MET A 414 -13.22 3.20 -27.62
C MET A 414 -12.59 2.20 -28.60
N LYS A 415 -12.28 2.60 -29.83
CA LYS A 415 -11.64 1.69 -30.81
C LYS A 415 -10.20 1.38 -30.42
N MET A 416 -9.47 2.37 -29.95
CA MET A 416 -8.08 2.23 -29.49
C MET A 416 -7.97 1.28 -28.29
N SER A 417 -8.88 1.35 -27.32
CA SER A 417 -8.88 0.45 -26.16
C SER A 417 -9.10 -1.03 -26.55
N VAL A 418 -10.00 -1.27 -27.51
CA VAL A 418 -10.26 -2.61 -28.05
C VAL A 418 -9.03 -3.16 -28.78
N ILE A 419 -8.37 -2.35 -29.62
CA ILE A 419 -7.14 -2.75 -30.34
C ILE A 419 -6.03 -3.13 -29.34
N LEU A 420 -5.75 -2.27 -28.36
CA LEU A 420 -4.74 -2.53 -27.35
C LEU A 420 -5.05 -3.79 -26.53
N GLY A 421 -6.31 -3.98 -26.14
CA GLY A 421 -6.74 -5.14 -25.37
C GLY A 421 -6.52 -6.46 -26.10
N ILE A 422 -6.93 -6.54 -27.36
CA ILE A 422 -6.81 -7.77 -28.16
C ILE A 422 -5.33 -8.08 -28.44
N ILE A 423 -4.49 -7.08 -28.75
CA ILE A 423 -3.05 -7.28 -28.92
C ILE A 423 -2.40 -7.78 -27.62
N HIS A 424 -2.74 -7.18 -26.48
CA HIS A 424 -2.21 -7.56 -25.18
C HIS A 424 -2.62 -8.98 -24.77
N MET A 425 -3.88 -9.37 -24.97
CA MET A 425 -4.34 -10.75 -24.70
C MET A 425 -3.72 -11.77 -25.66
N THR A 426 -3.63 -11.44 -26.95
CA THR A 426 -2.99 -12.32 -27.95
C THR A 426 -1.52 -12.57 -27.58
N PHE A 427 -0.82 -11.53 -27.12
CA PHE A 427 0.53 -11.66 -26.60
C PHE A 427 0.60 -12.62 -25.39
N GLY A 428 -0.35 -12.57 -24.46
CA GLY A 428 -0.44 -13.51 -23.34
C GLY A 428 -0.60 -14.98 -23.78
N VAL A 429 -1.46 -15.26 -24.76
CA VAL A 429 -1.63 -16.62 -25.32
C VAL A 429 -0.34 -17.12 -25.97
N ILE A 430 0.40 -16.24 -26.67
CA ILE A 430 1.70 -16.57 -27.26
C ILE A 430 2.72 -16.97 -26.18
N LEU A 431 2.74 -16.31 -25.03
CA LEU A 431 3.60 -16.70 -23.90
C LEU A 431 3.26 -18.09 -23.36
N GLY A 432 1.98 -18.47 -23.39
CA GLY A 432 1.53 -19.83 -23.06
C GLY A 432 2.15 -20.90 -23.98
N ILE A 433 2.29 -20.60 -25.28
CA ILE A 433 2.95 -21.49 -26.24
C ILE A 433 4.41 -21.73 -25.85
N PHE A 434 5.14 -20.67 -25.47
CA PHE A 434 6.54 -20.80 -25.02
C PHE A 434 6.66 -21.65 -23.75
N ASN A 435 5.70 -21.55 -22.83
CA ASN A 435 5.66 -22.37 -21.62
C ASN A 435 5.55 -23.87 -21.97
N HIS A 436 4.62 -24.24 -22.85
CA HIS A 436 4.46 -25.63 -23.29
C HIS A 436 5.64 -26.16 -24.12
N LEU A 437 6.29 -25.29 -24.90
CA LEU A 437 7.51 -25.61 -25.63
C LEU A 437 8.67 -25.94 -24.68
N HIS A 438 8.87 -25.12 -23.64
CA HIS A 438 9.91 -25.32 -22.64
C HIS A 438 9.72 -26.62 -21.85
N PHE A 439 8.49 -26.92 -21.41
CA PHE A 439 8.15 -28.18 -20.74
C PHE A 439 8.07 -29.41 -21.68
N ARG A 440 8.34 -29.24 -22.98
CA ARG A 440 8.32 -30.29 -24.02
C ARG A 440 7.00 -31.07 -24.12
N LYS A 441 5.87 -30.46 -23.75
CA LYS A 441 4.53 -31.07 -23.84
C LYS A 441 3.92 -30.85 -25.22
N LYS A 442 4.46 -31.53 -26.24
CA LYS A 442 4.08 -31.32 -27.66
C LYS A 442 2.57 -31.45 -27.94
N PHE A 443 1.87 -32.37 -27.26
CA PHE A 443 0.44 -32.57 -27.47
C PHE A 443 -0.42 -31.37 -27.02
N ASN A 444 -0.05 -30.69 -25.92
CA ASN A 444 -0.77 -29.50 -25.45
C ASN A 444 -0.66 -28.34 -26.43
N ILE A 445 0.47 -28.21 -27.14
CA ILE A 445 0.68 -27.13 -28.12
C ILE A 445 -0.38 -27.24 -29.24
N TYR A 446 -0.54 -28.44 -29.82
CA TYR A 446 -1.46 -28.64 -30.93
C TYR A 446 -2.93 -28.71 -30.51
N LEU A 447 -3.23 -29.30 -29.34
CA LEU A 447 -4.61 -29.58 -28.92
C LEU A 447 -5.22 -28.49 -28.04
N VAL A 448 -4.41 -27.61 -27.43
CA VAL A 448 -4.88 -26.54 -26.55
C VAL A 448 -4.49 -25.17 -27.11
N SER A 449 -3.19 -24.90 -27.25
CA SER A 449 -2.73 -23.54 -27.56
C SER A 449 -3.04 -23.07 -28.98
N VAL A 450 -2.95 -23.95 -29.99
CA VAL A 450 -3.30 -23.59 -31.39
C VAL A 450 -4.80 -23.29 -31.54
N PRO A 451 -5.73 -24.13 -31.05
CA PRO A 451 -7.16 -23.79 -31.02
C PRO A 451 -7.46 -22.48 -30.27
N GLU A 452 -6.85 -22.26 -29.11
CA GLU A 452 -7.02 -21.04 -28.32
C GLU A 452 -6.60 -19.77 -29.09
N LEU A 453 -5.46 -19.82 -29.78
CA LEU A 453 -4.94 -18.73 -30.60
C LEU A 453 -5.82 -18.49 -31.85
N LEU A 454 -6.21 -19.56 -32.55
CA LEU A 454 -7.09 -19.47 -33.71
C LEU A 454 -8.44 -18.87 -33.35
N PHE A 455 -9.06 -19.34 -32.26
CA PHE A 455 -10.32 -18.81 -31.75
C PHE A 455 -10.26 -17.29 -31.52
N MET A 456 -9.20 -16.83 -30.85
CA MET A 456 -8.99 -15.40 -30.56
C MET A 456 -8.74 -14.58 -31.83
N LEU A 457 -7.87 -15.03 -32.73
CA LEU A 457 -7.52 -14.31 -33.95
C LEU A 457 -8.69 -14.26 -34.95
N CYS A 458 -9.47 -15.33 -35.07
CA CYS A 458 -10.61 -15.37 -35.99
C CYS A 458 -11.74 -14.42 -35.56
N ILE A 459 -12.10 -14.36 -34.27
CA ILE A 459 -13.16 -13.42 -33.84
C ILE A 459 -12.61 -12.01 -33.68
N PHE A 460 -11.62 -11.84 -32.80
CA PHE A 460 -11.18 -10.52 -32.33
C PHE A 460 -10.08 -9.93 -33.19
N GLY A 461 -9.21 -10.76 -33.78
CA GLY A 461 -8.26 -10.30 -34.80
C GLY A 461 -8.98 -9.73 -36.03
N TYR A 462 -10.08 -10.36 -36.45
CA TYR A 462 -10.93 -9.81 -37.51
C TYR A 462 -11.59 -8.48 -37.13
N LEU A 463 -12.01 -8.32 -35.87
CA LEU A 463 -12.53 -7.04 -35.37
C LEU A 463 -11.48 -5.91 -35.47
N ILE A 464 -10.21 -6.18 -35.14
CA ILE A 464 -9.12 -5.20 -35.36
C ILE A 464 -9.02 -4.85 -36.85
N PHE A 465 -9.01 -5.87 -37.71
CA PHE A 465 -8.93 -5.67 -39.16
C PHE A 465 -10.04 -4.77 -39.67
N MET A 466 -11.30 -4.97 -39.25
CA MET A 466 -12.42 -4.12 -39.62
C MET A 466 -12.25 -2.66 -39.16
N ILE A 467 -11.72 -2.44 -37.95
CA ILE A 467 -11.47 -1.08 -37.42
C ILE A 467 -10.42 -0.37 -38.28
N VAL A 468 -9.29 -1.02 -38.54
CA VAL A 468 -8.18 -0.46 -39.32
C VAL A 468 -8.60 -0.24 -40.77
N TYR A 469 -9.31 -1.19 -41.38
CA TYR A 469 -9.83 -1.06 -42.73
C TYR A 469 -10.78 0.14 -42.86
N LYS A 470 -11.70 0.31 -41.89
CA LYS A 470 -12.61 1.47 -41.88
C LYS A 470 -11.86 2.80 -41.79
N TRP A 471 -10.77 2.86 -41.03
CA TRP A 471 -9.94 4.07 -40.94
C TRP A 471 -9.18 4.42 -42.22
N LEU A 472 -8.87 3.43 -43.07
CA LEU A 472 -8.10 3.65 -44.30
C LEU A 472 -8.98 3.96 -45.53
N VAL A 473 -10.17 3.34 -45.63
CA VAL A 473 -10.96 3.36 -46.87
C VAL A 473 -12.01 4.45 -46.91
N TYR A 474 -12.66 4.76 -45.79
CA TYR A 474 -13.75 5.74 -45.79
C TYR A 474 -13.23 7.15 -45.53
N SER A 475 -13.39 8.02 -46.53
CA SER A 475 -13.13 9.47 -46.44
C SER A 475 -14.43 10.26 -46.26
N ALA A 476 -14.31 11.59 -46.10
CA ALA A 476 -15.41 12.54 -45.96
C ALA A 476 -16.46 12.41 -47.09
N GLU A 477 -16.01 12.21 -48.32
CA GLU A 477 -16.84 12.09 -49.52
C GLU A 477 -17.78 10.85 -49.47
N THR A 478 -17.28 9.75 -48.90
CA THR A 478 -18.00 8.46 -48.81
C THR A 478 -18.71 8.23 -47.47
N SER A 479 -18.73 9.25 -46.60
CA SER A 479 -19.18 9.14 -45.20
C SER A 479 -20.63 8.66 -45.04
N ARG A 480 -21.53 8.99 -45.98
CA ARG A 480 -22.95 8.62 -45.94
C ARG A 480 -23.20 7.11 -46.03
N VAL A 481 -22.29 6.37 -46.67
CA VAL A 481 -22.42 4.92 -46.92
C VAL A 481 -21.59 4.11 -45.92
N ALA A 482 -20.89 4.77 -44.98
CA ALA A 482 -20.00 4.08 -44.05
C ALA A 482 -20.80 3.23 -43.03
N PRO A 483 -20.69 1.89 -43.06
CA PRO A 483 -21.48 1.02 -42.21
C PRO A 483 -20.92 0.98 -40.78
N SER A 484 -21.73 0.48 -39.84
CA SER A 484 -21.34 0.42 -38.43
C SER A 484 -20.68 -0.93 -38.09
N ILE A 485 -19.47 -0.85 -37.52
CA ILE A 485 -18.65 -2.03 -37.16
C ILE A 485 -19.39 -2.94 -36.18
N LEU A 486 -20.14 -2.35 -35.24
CA LEU A 486 -20.89 -3.11 -34.23
C LEU A 486 -21.97 -4.00 -34.86
N ILE A 487 -22.77 -3.46 -35.79
CA ILE A 487 -23.85 -4.22 -36.44
C ILE A 487 -23.27 -5.30 -37.32
N GLU A 488 -22.22 -5.01 -38.10
CA GLU A 488 -21.54 -6.03 -38.90
C GLU A 488 -20.91 -7.14 -38.05
N PHE A 489 -20.39 -6.80 -36.87
CA PHE A 489 -19.87 -7.79 -35.93
C PHE A 489 -20.98 -8.66 -35.32
N ILE A 490 -22.16 -8.08 -35.01
CA ILE A 490 -23.33 -8.86 -34.56
C ILE A 490 -23.85 -9.75 -35.68
N ASN A 491 -23.95 -9.22 -36.90
CA ASN A 491 -24.44 -9.95 -38.07
C ASN A 491 -23.53 -11.13 -38.43
N MET A 492 -22.23 -11.05 -38.13
CA MET A 492 -21.29 -12.16 -38.30
C MET A 492 -21.73 -13.43 -37.52
N PHE A 493 -22.36 -13.26 -36.35
CA PHE A 493 -22.84 -14.40 -35.53
C PHE A 493 -24.31 -14.76 -35.77
N LEU A 494 -25.15 -13.79 -36.12
CA LEU A 494 -26.60 -13.99 -36.26
C LEU A 494 -27.02 -14.55 -37.64
N PHE A 495 -26.14 -14.49 -38.65
CA PHE A 495 -26.40 -14.90 -40.03
C PHE A 495 -27.70 -14.35 -40.65
N PRO A 496 -27.99 -13.03 -40.57
CA PRO A 496 -29.11 -12.46 -41.30
C PRO A 496 -28.80 -12.43 -42.80
N ALA A 497 -29.77 -12.79 -43.64
CA ALA A 497 -29.71 -12.54 -45.08
C ALA A 497 -29.91 -11.04 -45.33
N SER A 498 -28.83 -10.24 -45.40
CA SER A 498 -28.93 -8.79 -45.60
C SER A 498 -28.31 -8.33 -46.91
N GLU A 499 -29.07 -7.57 -47.70
CA GLU A 499 -28.66 -6.88 -48.94
C GLU A 499 -27.86 -5.58 -48.68
N THR A 500 -27.02 -5.55 -47.64
CA THR A 500 -26.23 -4.35 -47.34
C THR A 500 -24.88 -4.37 -48.07
N ASN A 501 -24.45 -3.21 -48.58
CA ASN A 501 -23.11 -3.05 -49.15
C ASN A 501 -22.06 -3.33 -48.06
N GLY A 502 -21.41 -4.48 -48.14
CA GLY A 502 -20.33 -4.84 -47.21
C GLY A 502 -19.13 -3.88 -47.31
N LEU A 503 -18.32 -3.86 -46.26
CA LEU A 503 -17.07 -3.12 -46.10
C LEU A 503 -16.09 -3.34 -47.28
N TYR A 504 -16.01 -4.58 -47.78
CA TYR A 504 -15.18 -4.96 -48.92
C TYR A 504 -15.82 -6.09 -49.73
N SER A 505 -15.39 -6.25 -50.99
CA SER A 505 -15.88 -7.29 -51.88
C SER A 505 -15.60 -8.69 -51.30
N GLY A 506 -16.64 -9.50 -51.12
CA GLY A 506 -16.51 -10.87 -50.60
C GLY A 506 -16.51 -11.00 -49.07
N GLN A 507 -16.85 -9.95 -48.32
CA GLN A 507 -16.91 -9.97 -46.85
C GLN A 507 -17.72 -11.13 -46.27
N GLU A 508 -18.88 -11.44 -46.85
CA GLU A 508 -19.76 -12.51 -46.37
C GLU A 508 -19.07 -13.89 -46.40
N HIS A 509 -18.29 -14.16 -47.46
CA HIS A 509 -17.56 -15.42 -47.59
C HIS A 509 -16.45 -15.54 -46.54
N VAL A 510 -15.72 -14.45 -46.31
CA VAL A 510 -14.66 -14.39 -45.29
C VAL A 510 -15.25 -14.58 -43.90
N GLN A 511 -16.32 -13.86 -43.54
CA GLN A 511 -16.98 -13.98 -42.24
C GLN A 511 -17.50 -15.40 -41.98
N ARG A 512 -18.15 -16.04 -42.98
CA ARG A 512 -18.59 -17.43 -42.88
C ARG A 512 -17.42 -18.40 -42.67
N LEU A 513 -16.33 -18.23 -43.42
CA LEU A 513 -15.13 -19.07 -43.28
C LEU A 513 -14.53 -18.94 -41.87
N LEU A 514 -14.37 -17.71 -41.35
CA LEU A 514 -13.81 -17.47 -40.03
C LEU A 514 -14.70 -18.06 -38.92
N LEU A 515 -16.03 -17.97 -39.06
CA LEU A 515 -16.92 -18.58 -38.07
C LEU A 515 -16.89 -20.11 -38.11
N VAL A 516 -16.78 -20.72 -39.30
CA VAL A 516 -16.62 -22.18 -39.42
C VAL A 516 -15.33 -22.66 -38.76
N VAL A 517 -14.20 -21.97 -39.00
CA VAL A 517 -12.92 -22.30 -38.34
C VAL A 517 -13.04 -22.17 -36.82
N THR A 518 -13.71 -21.12 -36.35
CA THR A 518 -13.95 -20.90 -34.92
C THR A 518 -14.82 -22.00 -34.33
N ALA A 519 -15.92 -22.36 -34.99
CA ALA A 519 -16.82 -23.43 -34.56
C ALA A 519 -16.12 -24.80 -34.50
N LEU A 520 -15.19 -25.08 -35.42
CA LEU A 520 -14.40 -26.31 -35.41
C LEU A 520 -13.34 -26.33 -34.29
N SER A 521 -12.83 -25.17 -33.88
CA SER A 521 -11.83 -25.08 -32.80
C SER A 521 -12.38 -25.47 -31.42
N VAL A 522 -13.68 -25.23 -31.15
CA VAL A 522 -14.31 -25.50 -29.85
C VAL A 522 -14.38 -27.00 -29.52
N PRO A 523 -14.85 -27.89 -30.41
CA PRO A 523 -14.78 -29.34 -30.17
C PRO A 523 -13.35 -29.87 -29.99
N VAL A 524 -12.38 -29.31 -30.71
CA VAL A 524 -10.96 -29.70 -30.57
C VAL A 524 -10.44 -29.36 -29.18
N LEU A 525 -10.79 -28.19 -28.63
CA LEU A 525 -10.39 -27.78 -27.29
C LEU A 525 -11.01 -28.66 -26.19
N PHE A 526 -12.29 -29.03 -26.37
CA PHE A 526 -13.06 -29.81 -25.41
C PHE A 526 -12.62 -31.28 -25.36
N LEU A 527 -12.50 -31.93 -26.52
CA LEU A 527 -12.27 -33.37 -26.62
C LEU A 527 -10.81 -33.74 -26.93
N GLY A 528 -10.01 -32.82 -27.48
CA GLY A 528 -8.69 -33.14 -28.02
C GLY A 528 -7.75 -33.77 -26.98
N LYS A 529 -7.54 -33.08 -25.86
CA LYS A 529 -6.66 -33.55 -24.77
C LYS A 529 -7.14 -34.84 -24.10
N PRO A 530 -8.40 -34.98 -23.63
CA PRO A 530 -8.86 -36.20 -22.96
C PRO A 530 -8.85 -37.41 -23.91
N LEU A 531 -9.27 -37.25 -25.17
CA LEU A 531 -9.23 -38.34 -26.15
C LEU A 531 -7.80 -38.77 -26.48
N PHE A 532 -6.86 -37.81 -26.60
CA PHE A 532 -5.46 -38.13 -26.85
C PHE A 532 -4.84 -38.93 -25.69
N LEU A 533 -5.14 -38.55 -24.44
CA LEU A 533 -4.68 -39.27 -23.26
C LEU A 533 -5.31 -40.66 -23.13
N LEU A 534 -6.61 -40.80 -23.46
CA LEU A 534 -7.30 -42.09 -23.50
C LEU A 534 -6.70 -43.01 -24.57
N TRP A 535 -6.41 -42.47 -25.75
CA TRP A 535 -5.76 -43.21 -26.82
C TRP A 535 -4.36 -43.70 -26.42
N LEU A 536 -3.56 -42.84 -25.77
CA LEU A 536 -2.23 -43.22 -25.26
C LEU A 536 -2.32 -44.30 -24.17
N HIS A 537 -3.32 -44.24 -23.30
CA HIS A 537 -3.56 -45.24 -22.27
C HIS A 537 -3.96 -46.60 -22.88
N ASN A 538 -4.94 -46.62 -23.79
CA ASN A 538 -5.40 -47.85 -24.44
C ASN A 538 -4.35 -48.46 -25.37
N GLY A 539 -3.53 -47.63 -26.04
CA GLY A 539 -2.42 -48.10 -26.87
C GLY A 539 -1.28 -48.76 -26.07
N ARG A 540 -1.05 -48.32 -24.82
CA ARG A 540 -0.09 -48.96 -23.90
C ARG A 540 -0.60 -50.26 -23.31
N SER A 541 -1.91 -50.40 -23.09
CA SER A 541 -2.50 -51.65 -22.62
C SER A 541 -2.50 -52.77 -23.67
N CYS A 542 -2.32 -52.47 -24.96
CA CYS A 542 -2.30 -53.46 -26.04
C CYS A 542 -0.88 -54.00 -26.35
N PHE A 543 0.18 -53.25 -26.03
CA PHE A 543 1.58 -53.69 -26.18
C PHE A 543 2.17 -54.13 -24.82
N GLY A 544 1.65 -55.23 -24.28
CA GLY A 544 2.40 -56.02 -23.31
C GLY A 544 3.52 -56.77 -24.03
N VAL A 545 4.79 -56.43 -23.76
CA VAL A 545 5.97 -57.33 -23.63
C VAL A 545 7.28 -56.51 -23.63
N SER A 546 8.06 -56.73 -22.56
CA SER A 546 9.50 -56.51 -22.36
C SER A 546 10.30 -55.62 -23.31
N ARG A 547 10.75 -54.47 -22.80
CA ARG A 547 12.18 -54.08 -22.89
C ARG A 547 12.58 -53.21 -21.71
N VAL A 548 13.50 -53.75 -20.93
CA VAL A 548 14.24 -53.07 -19.86
C VAL A 548 15.12 -51.98 -20.48
N SER A 549 15.20 -50.88 -19.76
CA SER A 549 16.10 -49.72 -19.90
C SER A 549 15.56 -48.52 -20.68
N THR A 550 15.58 -47.38 -19.98
CA THR A 550 15.39 -45.99 -20.44
C THR A 550 13.98 -45.53 -20.87
N SER A 551 13.03 -45.50 -19.93
CA SER A 551 12.24 -44.29 -19.62
C SER A 551 11.36 -44.50 -18.39
N LEU A 552 11.97 -44.44 -17.21
CA LEU A 552 11.34 -44.62 -15.90
C LEU A 552 10.58 -43.35 -15.45
N HIS A 553 9.81 -42.71 -16.35
CA HIS A 553 9.08 -41.47 -16.05
C HIS A 553 7.54 -41.66 -16.00
N VAL A 554 7.07 -42.89 -16.22
CA VAL A 554 5.62 -43.19 -16.33
C VAL A 554 5.13 -44.19 -15.28
N CYS A 555 6.01 -45.01 -14.69
CA CYS A 555 5.59 -46.10 -13.80
C CYS A 555 5.27 -45.68 -12.35
N LEU A 556 5.35 -44.40 -11.98
CA LEU A 556 5.04 -43.93 -10.62
C LEU A 556 3.91 -42.89 -10.56
N TRP A 557 3.01 -42.92 -11.54
CA TRP A 557 1.61 -42.47 -11.39
C TRP A 557 0.70 -43.69 -11.15
N GLY A 558 1.25 -44.76 -10.57
CA GLY A 558 0.55 -46.01 -10.29
C GLY A 558 -0.20 -46.06 -8.95
N ALA A 559 -0.42 -44.91 -8.29
CA ALA A 559 -1.16 -44.85 -7.02
C ALA A 559 -2.43 -43.97 -7.09
N SER A 560 -2.70 -43.30 -8.21
CA SER A 560 -3.96 -42.60 -8.47
C SER A 560 -4.45 -43.07 -9.83
N GLY A 561 -5.58 -43.79 -9.84
CA GLY A 561 -6.17 -44.33 -11.06
C GLY A 561 -6.31 -43.24 -12.13
N PHE A 562 -6.10 -43.60 -13.39
CA PHE A 562 -6.39 -42.72 -14.51
C PHE A 562 -7.90 -42.44 -14.55
N ASN A 563 -8.31 -41.36 -13.89
CA ASN A 563 -9.70 -40.94 -13.82
C ASN A 563 -10.03 -40.10 -15.06
N PHE A 564 -10.38 -40.77 -16.16
CA PHE A 564 -10.79 -40.11 -17.40
C PHE A 564 -11.89 -39.04 -17.15
N GLY A 565 -12.82 -39.32 -16.23
CA GLY A 565 -13.89 -38.38 -15.86
C GLY A 565 -13.37 -37.07 -15.26
N GLU A 566 -12.33 -37.11 -14.43
CA GLU A 566 -11.71 -35.90 -13.84
C GLU A 566 -11.00 -35.08 -14.92
N ILE A 567 -10.20 -35.73 -15.76
CA ILE A 567 -9.48 -35.05 -16.86
C ILE A 567 -10.45 -34.40 -17.84
N LEU A 568 -11.53 -35.10 -18.17
CA LEU A 568 -12.59 -34.57 -19.02
C LEU A 568 -13.22 -33.34 -18.34
N MET A 569 -13.71 -33.46 -17.11
CA MET A 569 -14.33 -32.34 -16.39
C MET A 569 -13.42 -31.11 -16.29
N THR A 570 -12.16 -31.27 -15.89
CA THR A 570 -11.20 -30.15 -15.82
C THR A 570 -10.97 -29.51 -17.18
N GLN A 571 -10.88 -30.30 -18.25
CA GLN A 571 -10.70 -29.76 -19.60
C GLN A 571 -11.95 -29.04 -20.12
N VAL A 572 -13.15 -29.55 -19.80
CA VAL A 572 -14.42 -28.91 -20.13
C VAL A 572 -14.53 -27.54 -19.46
N ILE A 573 -14.22 -27.47 -18.15
CA ILE A 573 -14.24 -26.22 -17.39
C ILE A 573 -13.26 -25.22 -18.01
N HIS A 574 -12.01 -25.63 -18.26
CA HIS A 574 -11.00 -24.79 -18.92
C HIS A 574 -11.47 -24.26 -20.27
N SER A 575 -12.10 -25.11 -21.09
CA SER A 575 -12.56 -24.74 -22.43
C SER A 575 -13.70 -23.72 -22.37
N ILE A 576 -14.68 -23.92 -21.48
CA ILE A 576 -15.82 -23.01 -21.31
C ILE A 576 -15.36 -21.67 -20.72
N GLU A 577 -14.51 -21.73 -19.68
CA GLU A 577 -13.93 -20.54 -19.06
C GLU A 577 -13.12 -19.74 -20.08
N TYR A 578 -12.30 -20.41 -20.91
CA TYR A 578 -11.56 -19.73 -21.95
C TYR A 578 -12.48 -19.07 -22.98
N CYS A 579 -13.45 -19.79 -23.55
CA CYS A 579 -14.32 -19.25 -24.61
C CYS A 579 -15.16 -18.06 -24.13
N LEU A 580 -15.85 -18.20 -22.99
CA LEU A 580 -16.66 -17.13 -22.40
C LEU A 580 -15.78 -16.00 -21.84
N GLY A 581 -14.64 -16.37 -21.25
CA GLY A 581 -13.65 -15.45 -20.72
C GLY A 581 -13.04 -14.57 -21.82
N CYS A 582 -12.83 -15.07 -23.04
CA CYS A 582 -12.32 -14.25 -24.14
C CYS A 582 -13.25 -13.09 -24.51
N ILE A 583 -14.56 -13.32 -24.51
CA ILE A 583 -15.56 -12.27 -24.77
C ILE A 583 -15.60 -11.27 -23.62
N SER A 584 -15.70 -11.76 -22.38
CA SER A 584 -15.73 -10.93 -21.18
C SER A 584 -14.46 -10.10 -21.02
N ASN A 585 -13.29 -10.71 -21.19
CA ASN A 585 -11.99 -10.06 -21.08
C ASN A 585 -11.81 -8.99 -22.16
N THR A 586 -12.29 -9.23 -23.39
CA THR A 586 -12.23 -8.19 -24.45
C THR A 586 -13.10 -6.99 -24.10
N ALA A 587 -14.34 -7.20 -23.67
CA ALA A 587 -15.22 -6.12 -23.24
C ALA A 587 -14.65 -5.35 -22.02
N SER A 588 -13.94 -6.06 -21.16
CA SER A 588 -13.28 -5.50 -19.98
C SER A 588 -12.24 -4.41 -20.29
N TYR A 589 -11.58 -4.47 -21.45
CA TYR A 589 -10.63 -3.44 -21.90
C TYR A 589 -11.29 -2.09 -22.22
N LEU A 590 -12.62 -2.03 -22.36
CA LEU A 590 -13.36 -0.76 -22.47
C LEU A 590 -13.14 0.16 -21.25
N ARG A 591 -12.68 -0.40 -20.12
CA ARG A 591 -12.22 0.37 -18.96
C ARG A 591 -11.14 1.39 -19.31
N LEU A 592 -10.19 1.05 -20.19
CA LEU A 592 -9.14 1.99 -20.64
C LEU A 592 -9.76 3.26 -21.22
N TRP A 593 -10.78 3.09 -22.06
CA TRP A 593 -11.53 4.19 -22.65
C TRP A 593 -12.33 4.96 -21.60
N ALA A 594 -13.15 4.27 -20.80
CA ALA A 594 -14.05 4.90 -19.84
C ALA A 594 -13.31 5.79 -18.83
N LEU A 595 -12.21 5.30 -18.25
CA LEU A 595 -11.39 6.07 -17.31
C LEU A 595 -10.69 7.25 -18.00
N SER A 596 -10.14 7.04 -19.20
CA SER A 596 -9.51 8.14 -19.95
C SER A 596 -10.47 9.26 -20.37
N LEU A 597 -11.76 8.94 -20.54
CA LEU A 597 -12.80 9.92 -20.83
C LEU A 597 -13.21 10.65 -19.55
N ALA A 598 -13.43 9.91 -18.45
CA ALA A 598 -13.74 10.50 -17.15
C ALA A 598 -12.64 11.46 -16.69
N HIS A 599 -11.37 11.06 -16.78
CA HIS A 599 -10.23 11.89 -16.42
C HIS A 599 -10.18 13.20 -17.23
N ALA A 600 -10.34 13.12 -18.55
CA ALA A 600 -10.36 14.30 -19.42
C ALA A 600 -11.53 15.23 -19.10
N GLN A 601 -12.72 14.67 -18.83
CA GLN A 601 -13.92 15.45 -18.53
C GLN A 601 -13.84 16.11 -17.15
N LEU A 602 -13.36 15.41 -16.12
CA LEU A 602 -13.16 15.98 -14.78
C LEU A 602 -12.14 17.11 -14.81
N SER A 603 -11.05 16.95 -15.58
CA SER A 603 -10.04 17.99 -15.76
C SER A 603 -10.63 19.25 -16.42
N ASP A 604 -11.47 19.08 -17.45
CA ASP A 604 -12.14 20.22 -18.10
C ASP A 604 -13.17 20.91 -17.20
N VAL A 605 -13.93 20.15 -16.41
CA VAL A 605 -14.87 20.72 -15.42
C VAL A 605 -14.11 21.53 -14.37
N LEU A 606 -13.00 21.01 -13.84
CA LEU A 606 -12.19 21.74 -12.86
C LEU A 606 -11.58 23.03 -13.44
N TRP A 607 -11.09 22.98 -14.69
CA TRP A 607 -10.59 24.17 -15.37
C TRP A 607 -11.69 25.21 -15.60
N THR A 608 -12.85 24.78 -16.12
CA THR A 608 -13.95 25.67 -16.50
C THR A 608 -14.68 26.28 -15.32
N MET A 609 -14.81 25.55 -14.20
CA MET A 609 -15.50 26.04 -13.01
C MET A 609 -14.62 26.91 -12.13
N LEU A 610 -13.31 26.67 -12.09
CA LEU A 610 -12.41 27.37 -11.18
C LEU A 610 -11.56 28.43 -11.90
N VAL A 611 -10.68 27.98 -12.82
CA VAL A 611 -9.68 28.84 -13.46
C VAL A 611 -10.33 29.86 -14.40
N ARG A 612 -11.33 29.45 -15.19
CA ARG A 612 -12.04 30.36 -16.10
C ARG A 612 -12.78 31.47 -15.34
N VAL A 613 -13.34 31.19 -14.16
CA VAL A 613 -14.01 32.20 -13.33
C VAL A 613 -12.98 33.20 -12.80
N GLY A 614 -11.83 32.73 -12.31
CA GLY A 614 -10.74 33.59 -11.87
C GLY A 614 -10.17 34.48 -12.98
N LEU A 615 -10.07 33.98 -14.21
CA LEU A 615 -9.56 34.73 -15.37
C LEU A 615 -10.56 35.76 -15.94
N ARG A 616 -11.83 35.72 -15.55
CA ARG A 616 -12.86 36.66 -16.06
C ARG A 616 -12.93 37.98 -15.27
N VAL A 617 -12.23 38.07 -14.14
CA VAL A 617 -12.25 39.25 -13.25
C VAL A 617 -11.31 40.35 -13.78
N ASP A 618 -11.75 41.61 -13.69
CA ASP A 618 -11.02 42.78 -14.17
C ASP A 618 -9.64 42.97 -13.51
N THR A 619 -8.75 43.68 -14.21
CA THR A 619 -7.30 43.75 -13.96
C THR A 619 -6.88 44.31 -12.59
N THR A 620 -7.75 45.04 -11.89
CA THR A 620 -7.42 45.72 -10.62
C THR A 620 -7.49 44.81 -9.39
N TYR A 621 -8.48 43.91 -9.33
CA TYR A 621 -8.63 42.92 -8.26
C TYR A 621 -8.25 41.51 -8.71
N GLY A 622 -7.99 41.32 -10.01
CA GLY A 622 -7.69 40.02 -10.61
C GLY A 622 -6.51 39.30 -9.97
N VAL A 623 -5.38 39.97 -9.68
CA VAL A 623 -4.19 39.30 -9.11
C VAL A 623 -4.44 38.78 -7.69
N LEU A 624 -5.12 39.57 -6.85
CA LEU A 624 -5.43 39.19 -5.46
C LEU A 624 -6.40 38.00 -5.38
N LEU A 625 -7.37 37.94 -6.30
CA LEU A 625 -8.36 36.86 -6.36
C LEU A 625 -7.82 35.62 -7.11
N LEU A 626 -6.93 35.79 -8.09
CA LEU A 626 -6.38 34.71 -8.88
C LEU A 626 -5.45 33.80 -8.07
N LEU A 627 -4.64 34.35 -7.17
CA LEU A 627 -3.70 33.56 -6.36
C LEU A 627 -4.38 32.49 -5.49
N PRO A 628 -5.41 32.80 -4.65
CA PRO A 628 -6.12 31.78 -3.89
C PRO A 628 -6.91 30.81 -4.78
N VAL A 629 -7.44 31.28 -5.92
CA VAL A 629 -8.13 30.42 -6.90
C VAL A 629 -7.18 29.40 -7.52
N ILE A 630 -5.98 29.82 -7.93
CA ILE A 630 -4.95 28.90 -8.46
C ILE A 630 -4.43 27.97 -7.36
N ALA A 631 -4.26 28.46 -6.13
CA ALA A 631 -3.87 27.59 -5.01
C ALA A 631 -4.93 26.50 -4.74
N LEU A 632 -6.21 26.87 -4.75
CA LEU A 632 -7.31 25.93 -4.63
C LEU A 632 -7.36 24.94 -5.81
N PHE A 633 -7.11 25.42 -7.03
CA PHE A 633 -6.97 24.55 -8.21
C PHE A 633 -5.84 23.53 -8.02
N ALA A 634 -4.66 23.96 -7.57
CA ALA A 634 -3.52 23.09 -7.35
C ALA A 634 -3.82 22.01 -6.29
N VAL A 635 -4.46 22.38 -5.18
CA VAL A 635 -4.82 21.42 -4.13
C VAL A 635 -5.86 20.41 -4.64
N LEU A 636 -6.91 20.87 -5.32
CA LEU A 636 -7.96 19.99 -5.86
C LEU A 636 -7.42 19.05 -6.96
N THR A 637 -6.55 19.56 -7.84
CA THR A 637 -5.92 18.72 -8.88
C THR A 637 -4.99 17.68 -8.28
N ILE A 638 -4.18 18.02 -7.27
CA ILE A 638 -3.32 17.05 -6.58
C ILE A 638 -4.15 15.97 -5.88
N PHE A 639 -5.16 16.35 -5.11
CA PHE A 639 -5.92 15.38 -4.31
C PHE A 639 -6.87 14.53 -5.16
N ILE A 640 -7.68 15.16 -6.02
CA ILE A 640 -8.74 14.46 -6.76
C ILE A 640 -8.18 13.82 -8.04
N LEU A 641 -7.47 14.58 -8.87
CA LEU A 641 -7.01 14.08 -10.18
C LEU A 641 -5.75 13.23 -10.04
N LEU A 642 -4.74 13.67 -9.30
CA LEU A 642 -3.47 12.94 -9.22
C LEU A 642 -3.54 11.74 -8.26
N ILE A 643 -4.03 11.92 -7.04
CA ILE A 643 -4.04 10.85 -6.03
C ILE A 643 -5.22 9.88 -6.27
N MET A 644 -6.46 10.37 -6.24
CA MET A 644 -7.64 9.48 -6.27
C MET A 644 -7.82 8.81 -7.64
N GLU A 645 -7.89 9.60 -8.73
CA GLU A 645 -8.01 9.05 -10.08
C GLU A 645 -6.73 8.30 -10.52
N GLY A 646 -5.54 8.77 -10.13
CA GLY A 646 -4.29 8.05 -10.39
C GLY A 646 -4.24 6.68 -9.71
N LEU A 647 -4.68 6.56 -8.46
CA LEU A 647 -4.77 5.28 -7.76
C LEU A 647 -5.83 4.35 -8.39
N SER A 648 -6.98 4.91 -8.80
CA SER A 648 -8.03 4.17 -9.52
C SER A 648 -7.50 3.58 -10.83
N ALA A 649 -6.87 4.41 -11.67
CA ALA A 649 -6.26 3.98 -12.92
C ALA A 649 -5.15 2.94 -12.70
N PHE A 650 -4.33 3.11 -11.64
CA PHE A 650 -3.30 2.13 -11.25
C PHE A 650 -3.90 0.76 -10.93
N LEU A 651 -4.95 0.70 -10.08
CA LEU A 651 -5.60 -0.57 -9.72
C LEU A 651 -6.32 -1.22 -10.91
N HIS A 652 -6.94 -0.43 -11.78
CA HIS A 652 -7.55 -0.96 -12.99
C HIS A 652 -6.52 -1.50 -13.99
N ALA A 653 -5.35 -0.87 -14.11
CA ALA A 653 -4.24 -1.38 -14.90
C ALA A 653 -3.67 -2.68 -14.31
N ILE A 654 -3.56 -2.81 -12.98
CA ILE A 654 -3.13 -4.05 -12.33
C ILE A 654 -4.12 -5.17 -12.62
N ARG A 655 -5.42 -4.88 -12.49
CA ARG A 655 -6.47 -5.86 -12.77
C ARG A 655 -6.36 -6.44 -14.17
N LEU A 656 -6.15 -5.59 -15.19
CA LEU A 656 -5.92 -6.01 -16.58
C LEU A 656 -4.74 -6.98 -16.74
N HIS A 657 -3.71 -6.87 -15.89
CA HIS A 657 -2.58 -7.79 -15.91
C HIS A 657 -2.87 -9.09 -15.18
N TRP A 658 -3.51 -9.05 -14.01
CA TRP A 658 -3.80 -10.24 -13.22
C TRP A 658 -4.88 -11.13 -13.84
N VAL A 659 -6.00 -10.56 -14.27
CA VAL A 659 -7.15 -11.35 -14.73
C VAL A 659 -7.09 -11.59 -16.24
N GLU A 660 -6.81 -10.56 -17.04
CA GLU A 660 -6.90 -10.67 -18.49
C GLU A 660 -5.60 -11.17 -19.16
N PHE A 661 -4.43 -10.85 -18.61
CA PHE A 661 -3.12 -11.25 -19.18
C PHE A 661 -2.57 -12.54 -18.56
N GLN A 662 -2.43 -12.60 -17.24
CA GLN A 662 -1.80 -13.73 -16.55
C GLN A 662 -2.62 -15.02 -16.65
N ASN A 663 -3.96 -14.96 -16.65
CA ASN A 663 -4.84 -16.13 -16.77
C ASN A 663 -4.60 -16.96 -18.07
N LYS A 664 -3.89 -16.43 -19.06
CA LYS A 664 -3.62 -17.13 -20.33
C LYS A 664 -2.39 -18.05 -20.29
N PHE A 665 -1.45 -17.84 -19.38
CA PHE A 665 -0.19 -18.60 -19.37
C PHE A 665 0.40 -18.87 -17.98
N TYR A 666 -0.03 -18.12 -16.97
CA TYR A 666 0.53 -18.13 -15.63
C TYR A 666 -0.32 -18.98 -14.68
N VAL A 667 0.25 -20.08 -14.20
CA VAL A 667 -0.44 -21.03 -13.30
C VAL A 667 -0.36 -20.57 -11.84
N GLY A 668 0.74 -19.93 -11.43
CA GLY A 668 0.83 -19.25 -10.13
C GLY A 668 0.81 -20.14 -8.87
N ALA A 669 1.11 -21.44 -8.99
CA ALA A 669 1.05 -22.41 -7.90
C ALA A 669 2.42 -22.72 -7.24
N GLY A 670 3.43 -21.87 -7.46
CA GLY A 670 4.79 -22.10 -6.95
C GLY A 670 4.99 -21.68 -5.50
N THR A 671 6.14 -22.06 -4.95
CA THR A 671 6.60 -21.63 -3.62
C THR A 671 7.74 -20.62 -3.76
N LYS A 672 7.66 -19.48 -3.07
CA LYS A 672 8.68 -18.42 -3.14
C LYS A 672 9.94 -18.86 -2.43
N PHE A 673 11.09 -18.71 -3.08
CA PHE A 673 12.37 -18.94 -2.43
C PHE A 673 12.69 -17.83 -1.44
N VAL A 674 12.71 -18.17 -0.15
CA VAL A 674 13.13 -17.27 0.94
C VAL A 674 14.44 -17.81 1.51
N PRO A 675 15.60 -17.24 1.13
CA PRO A 675 16.88 -17.71 1.64
C PRO A 675 17.06 -17.28 3.11
N PHE A 676 17.72 -18.13 3.89
CA PHE A 676 18.20 -17.74 5.21
C PHE A 676 19.29 -16.66 5.05
N SER A 677 19.01 -15.45 5.54
CA SER A 677 19.95 -14.32 5.48
C SER A 677 19.79 -13.40 6.68
N PHE A 678 20.91 -12.88 7.20
CA PHE A 678 20.90 -11.93 8.31
C PHE A 678 20.49 -10.50 7.92
N ARG A 679 20.23 -10.22 6.63
CA ARG A 679 19.88 -8.87 6.14
C ARG A 679 18.59 -8.32 6.75
N LEU A 680 17.61 -9.19 7.07
CA LEU A 680 16.34 -8.79 7.68
C LEU A 680 16.44 -8.39 9.15
N LEU A 681 17.56 -8.66 9.82
CA LEU A 681 17.70 -8.44 11.27
C LEU A 681 18.17 -7.02 11.63
N SER A 682 18.71 -6.24 10.67
CA SER A 682 19.36 -4.96 11.00
C SER A 682 18.43 -3.74 11.05
N SER A 683 17.14 -3.86 10.69
CA SER A 683 16.33 -2.68 10.36
C SER A 683 15.36 -2.17 11.43
N LYS A 684 15.11 -2.90 12.52
CA LYS A 684 14.10 -2.49 13.51
C LYS A 684 14.57 -2.70 14.94
N PHE A 685 15.00 -1.60 15.56
CA PHE A 685 15.13 -1.46 17.01
C PHE A 685 13.87 -0.77 17.60
N SER A 686 13.10 -0.07 16.76
CA SER A 686 11.97 0.80 17.14
C SER A 686 10.64 0.08 17.36
N ASP A 687 10.40 -1.03 16.67
CA ASP A 687 9.04 -1.61 16.61
C ASP A 687 8.71 -2.55 17.77
N ASP A 688 9.71 -2.95 18.56
CA ASP A 688 9.53 -3.87 19.70
C ASP A 688 9.34 -3.12 21.04
N VAL A 689 9.28 -1.77 21.04
CA VAL A 689 9.22 -0.92 22.26
C VAL A 689 7.94 -0.05 22.31
N ALA A 690 6.99 -0.24 21.40
CA ALA A 690 5.70 0.47 21.40
C ALA A 690 4.60 -0.31 22.12
#